data_AF-A0A9X3X285-F1
#
_entry.id   AF-A0A9X3X285-F1
#
_cell.length_a   1.000
_cell.length_b   1.000
_cell.length_c   1.000
_cell.angle_alpha   90.00
_cell.angle_beta   90.00
_cell.angle_gamma   90.00
#
_symmetry.space_group_name_H-M   'P 1'
#
loop_
_entity.id
_entity.type
_entity.pdbx_description
1 polymer ?
#
loop_
_entity_poly.entity_id
_entity_poly.type
_entity_poly.pdbx_seq_one_letter_code
_entity_poly.pdbx_strand_id
1 'polypeptide(L)'
;MAESPREPYDAIVTSIDDVPVARVTADALMRLPAHTRAWPIVVSAEDVQSAVEQAVAGLTVVPLYEGKTIEGLSDAESADLREMASTVIRLLSAELASGIYRTKHTYAYITGSLVATSHAEVRKRLAAAGLRIASLAEVLATLPREPESNEAAVASVGKTFEAPMREYLATGGPISEELRDASKMPWHAYLTKAVERWNPEISGRILDLWLATRGEDVLGTAGYLPLEEDAKAPELGFDRTQALADMLAARGLSPVLSGLTAARAMLGPSADLLCARWLANPASFSVDALGLPLAQAALAAAVGTLLRAAPSVRARVEPLLAEHHPAFGLEALKRLLDYDDGHYAKRLDDAHLATAANGAKLVDLLNLASKVDELRGTTAKERSAKSFVLEAWGKTVTTGAFAQGVSDALGRLDKGVIDSQVVWEALTRGFQDAPHDPLGIGDAPPFALYLIVRQLAKPKGAAKSKLVAWCEAHPNGLGAYTATFAKKVGDAEKPAPPPYDPADLAGLPSALAKAWKSAREKSWKVGVRLPAGASAKILAAAEKAFEAPLPEDVRSFYVLHDGAGEDECFRSCRLYSMAEALEERAMLRSLADVTSFPAEWLPVTDDGAGNHACVVMRGKNVGEVFDFDHETGPGRRLAKSFASFVERGDWE
;
A
#
# COMPACT_ATOMS: atom_id res chain seq x y z
N MET A 1 -6.20 -5.84 51.48
CA MET A 1 -7.19 -6.87 51.86
C MET A 1 -7.47 -7.68 50.60
N ALA A 2 -7.39 -9.01 50.64
CA ALA A 2 -7.78 -9.82 49.48
C ALA A 2 -9.31 -9.80 49.40
N GLU A 3 -9.88 -9.06 48.45
CA GLU A 3 -11.30 -9.17 48.15
C GLU A 3 -11.57 -10.61 47.71
N SER A 4 -12.61 -11.23 48.29
CA SER A 4 -13.07 -12.56 47.86
C SER A 4 -13.32 -12.51 46.35
N PRO A 5 -12.79 -13.47 45.55
CA PRO A 5 -13.03 -13.48 44.11
C PRO A 5 -14.53 -13.47 43.86
N ARG A 6 -15.02 -12.41 43.22
CA ARG A 6 -16.42 -12.31 42.84
C ARG A 6 -16.70 -13.43 41.85
N GLU A 7 -17.67 -14.26 42.18
CA GLU A 7 -18.04 -15.37 41.32
C GLU A 7 -18.62 -14.85 39.99
N PRO A 8 -18.12 -15.33 38.83
CA PRO A 8 -18.49 -14.80 37.52
C PRO A 8 -19.96 -15.06 37.14
N TYR A 9 -20.45 -14.32 36.13
CA TYR A 9 -21.83 -14.39 35.64
C TYR A 9 -21.96 -15.38 34.48
N ASP A 10 -23.09 -16.08 34.39
CA ASP A 10 -23.39 -16.99 33.29
C ASP A 10 -23.91 -16.22 32.07
N ALA A 11 -24.63 -15.11 32.27
CA ALA A 11 -25.07 -14.23 31.19
C ALA A 11 -25.22 -12.76 31.64
N ILE A 12 -25.03 -11.84 30.69
CA ILE A 12 -25.32 -10.41 30.83
C ILE A 12 -26.56 -10.09 29.99
N VAL A 13 -27.55 -9.43 30.59
CA VAL A 13 -28.76 -8.96 29.90
C VAL A 13 -28.68 -7.45 29.76
N THR A 14 -28.62 -6.97 28.53
CA THR A 14 -28.56 -5.54 28.18
C THR A 14 -29.58 -5.24 27.09
N SER A 15 -29.60 -4.01 26.59
CA SER A 15 -30.30 -3.61 25.36
C SER A 15 -29.46 -2.61 24.57
N ILE A 16 -29.98 -2.15 23.44
CA ILE A 16 -29.35 -1.06 22.67
C ILE A 16 -29.40 0.23 23.50
N ASP A 17 -30.50 0.49 24.21
CA ASP A 17 -30.68 1.71 25.00
C ASP A 17 -29.85 1.75 26.29
N ASP A 18 -29.44 0.58 26.80
CA ASP A 18 -28.57 0.44 27.96
C ASP A 18 -27.08 0.69 27.64
N VAL A 19 -26.71 0.64 26.36
CA VAL A 19 -25.35 0.91 25.89
C VAL A 19 -25.34 2.33 25.31
N PRO A 20 -24.82 3.35 26.04
CA PRO A 20 -25.00 4.76 25.67
C PRO A 20 -24.60 5.09 24.23
N VAL A 21 -23.51 4.47 23.75
CA VAL A 21 -23.02 4.69 22.39
C VAL A 21 -23.89 4.04 21.32
N ALA A 22 -24.43 2.84 21.58
CA ALA A 22 -25.33 2.14 20.68
C ALA A 22 -26.67 2.89 20.59
N ARG A 23 -27.18 3.37 21.72
CA ARG A 23 -28.36 4.25 21.79
C ARG A 23 -28.19 5.50 20.94
N VAL A 24 -27.12 6.26 21.16
CA VAL A 24 -26.85 7.49 20.42
C VAL A 24 -26.73 7.19 18.93
N THR A 25 -26.04 6.11 18.55
CA THR A 25 -25.90 5.68 17.15
C THR A 25 -27.25 5.33 16.53
N ALA A 26 -28.08 4.58 17.24
CA ALA A 26 -29.42 4.25 16.79
C ALA A 26 -30.23 5.54 16.59
N ASP A 27 -30.38 6.39 17.61
CA ASP A 27 -31.10 7.66 17.52
C ASP A 27 -30.62 8.55 16.34
N ALA A 28 -29.30 8.58 16.15
CA ALA A 28 -28.61 9.38 15.15
C ALA A 28 -28.82 8.86 13.72
N LEU A 29 -28.66 7.56 13.49
CA LEU A 29 -28.49 7.00 12.14
C LEU A 29 -29.54 5.97 11.75
N MET A 30 -30.12 5.24 12.70
CA MET A 30 -31.04 4.12 12.44
C MET A 30 -32.43 4.46 12.98
N ARG A 31 -33.48 4.52 12.15
CA ARG A 31 -34.85 4.87 12.64
C ARG A 31 -35.51 3.71 13.40
N LEU A 32 -34.82 3.10 14.36
CA LEU A 32 -35.34 1.99 15.13
C LEU A 32 -36.46 2.45 16.06
N PRO A 33 -37.64 1.80 16.03
CA PRO A 33 -38.69 2.07 16.99
C PRO A 33 -38.19 1.89 18.43
N ALA A 34 -38.50 2.83 19.32
CA ALA A 34 -38.00 2.83 20.71
C ALA A 34 -38.23 1.50 21.45
N HIS A 35 -39.38 0.86 21.22
CA HIS A 35 -39.70 -0.42 21.87
C HIS A 35 -38.77 -1.57 21.46
N THR A 36 -38.21 -1.54 20.24
CA THR A 36 -37.25 -2.57 19.77
C THR A 36 -35.84 -2.34 20.31
N ARG A 37 -35.46 -1.09 20.58
CA ARG A 37 -34.16 -0.76 21.19
C ARG A 37 -34.07 -1.22 22.65
N ALA A 38 -35.22 -1.34 23.31
CA ALA A 38 -35.36 -1.89 24.66
C ALA A 38 -35.49 -3.42 24.70
N TRP A 39 -35.41 -4.12 23.56
CA TRP A 39 -35.41 -5.58 23.56
C TRP A 39 -34.10 -6.14 24.17
N PRO A 40 -34.21 -7.15 25.04
CA PRO A 40 -33.06 -7.79 25.66
C PRO A 40 -32.08 -8.38 24.64
N ILE A 41 -30.82 -8.01 24.77
CA ILE A 41 -29.67 -8.70 24.22
C ILE A 41 -29.05 -9.50 25.36
N VAL A 42 -29.11 -10.82 25.23
CA VAL A 42 -28.50 -11.75 26.19
C VAL A 42 -27.13 -12.13 25.67
N VAL A 43 -26.08 -11.77 26.40
CA VAL A 43 -24.68 -12.02 26.04
C VAL A 43 -24.10 -13.04 27.00
N SER A 44 -23.45 -14.08 26.48
CA SER A 44 -22.88 -15.15 27.29
C SER A 44 -21.60 -15.71 26.67
N ALA A 45 -20.84 -16.47 27.47
CA ALA A 45 -19.74 -17.27 26.94
C ALA A 45 -20.30 -18.46 26.14
N GLU A 46 -19.63 -18.83 25.06
CA GLU A 46 -20.05 -19.88 24.13
C GLU A 46 -20.32 -21.22 24.82
N ASP A 47 -19.54 -21.57 25.85
CA ASP A 47 -19.70 -22.81 26.61
C ASP A 47 -20.92 -22.83 27.55
N VAL A 48 -21.55 -21.68 27.77
CA VAL A 48 -22.80 -21.53 28.54
C VAL A 48 -24.00 -21.21 27.62
N GLN A 49 -23.75 -20.88 26.35
CA GLN A 49 -24.77 -20.43 25.41
C GLN A 49 -25.92 -21.44 25.24
N SER A 50 -25.65 -22.75 25.17
CA SER A 50 -26.73 -23.74 25.04
C SER A 50 -27.70 -23.73 26.23
N ALA A 51 -27.22 -23.45 27.45
CA ALA A 51 -28.08 -23.32 28.62
C ALA A 51 -28.90 -22.03 28.58
N VAL A 52 -28.31 -20.94 28.09
CA VAL A 52 -29.00 -19.66 27.84
C VAL A 52 -30.12 -19.84 26.81
N GLU A 53 -29.83 -20.48 25.67
CA GLU A 53 -30.79 -20.77 24.61
C GLU A 53 -31.94 -21.64 25.09
N GLN A 54 -31.65 -22.68 25.88
CA GLN A 54 -32.68 -23.53 26.48
C GLN A 54 -33.55 -22.75 27.47
N ALA A 55 -32.96 -21.84 28.26
CA ALA A 55 -33.69 -21.04 29.23
C ALA A 55 -34.65 -20.04 28.57
N VAL A 56 -34.26 -19.44 27.44
CA VAL A 56 -35.11 -18.53 26.67
C VAL A 56 -35.97 -19.24 25.62
N ALA A 57 -35.94 -20.57 25.57
CA ALA A 57 -36.75 -21.35 24.65
C ALA A 57 -38.26 -21.03 24.82
N GLY A 58 -38.93 -20.81 23.69
CA GLY A 58 -40.33 -20.40 23.66
C GLY A 58 -40.55 -18.87 23.70
N LEU A 59 -39.49 -18.07 23.84
CA LEU A 59 -39.52 -16.64 23.51
C LEU A 59 -39.16 -16.44 22.03
N THR A 60 -39.60 -15.32 21.46
CA THR A 60 -39.25 -14.93 20.08
C THR A 60 -37.80 -14.45 20.04
N VAL A 61 -36.88 -15.31 19.62
CA VAL A 61 -35.48 -14.96 19.39
C VAL A 61 -35.32 -14.39 17.98
N VAL A 62 -34.70 -13.23 17.88
CA VAL A 62 -34.38 -12.58 16.61
C VAL A 62 -33.02 -13.09 16.13
N PRO A 63 -32.94 -13.77 14.97
CA PRO A 63 -31.66 -14.20 14.42
C PRO A 63 -30.84 -12.98 13.97
N LEU A 64 -29.56 -12.96 14.32
CA LEU A 64 -28.67 -11.81 14.10
C LEU A 64 -28.05 -11.77 12.70
N TYR A 65 -27.73 -12.93 12.11
CA TYR A 65 -26.94 -12.98 10.87
C TYR A 65 -27.79 -13.19 9.61
N GLU A 66 -28.93 -13.87 9.70
CA GLU A 66 -29.83 -14.10 8.57
C GLU A 66 -31.27 -14.28 9.09
N GLY A 67 -32.23 -13.55 8.54
CA GLY A 67 -33.61 -13.68 9.01
C GLY A 67 -34.64 -12.94 8.17
N LYS A 68 -35.86 -13.50 8.15
CA LYS A 68 -37.05 -12.83 7.62
C LYS A 68 -37.32 -11.52 8.36
N THR A 69 -38.03 -10.60 7.72
CA THR A 69 -38.53 -9.37 8.34
C THR A 69 -39.14 -9.67 9.71
N ILE A 70 -38.77 -8.87 10.71
CA ILE A 70 -39.30 -8.99 12.07
C ILE A 70 -40.71 -8.41 12.05
N GLU A 71 -41.67 -9.12 12.63
CA GLU A 71 -43.06 -8.67 12.67
C GLU A 71 -43.17 -7.26 13.27
N GLY A 72 -43.83 -6.35 12.55
CA GLY A 72 -43.98 -4.94 12.95
C GLY A 72 -42.83 -4.02 12.56
N LEU A 73 -41.78 -4.51 11.90
CA LEU A 73 -40.67 -3.71 11.36
C LEU A 73 -40.61 -3.81 9.83
N SER A 74 -40.08 -2.77 9.18
CA SER A 74 -39.66 -2.86 7.78
C SER A 74 -38.41 -3.74 7.62
N ASP A 75 -38.09 -4.14 6.39
CA ASP A 75 -36.87 -4.89 6.09
C ASP A 75 -35.60 -4.13 6.51
N ALA A 76 -35.58 -2.81 6.27
CA ALA A 76 -34.48 -1.95 6.66
C ALA A 76 -34.34 -1.84 8.20
N GLU A 77 -35.44 -1.60 8.92
CA GLU A 77 -35.42 -1.56 10.39
C GLU A 77 -35.03 -2.91 11.00
N SER A 78 -35.46 -4.02 10.38
CA SER A 78 -35.08 -5.37 10.80
C SER A 78 -33.58 -5.61 10.64
N ALA A 79 -32.99 -5.16 9.53
CA ALA A 79 -31.55 -5.24 9.28
C ALA A 79 -30.76 -4.36 10.24
N ASP A 80 -31.17 -3.09 10.41
CA ASP A 80 -30.54 -2.15 11.33
C ASP A 80 -30.55 -2.67 12.77
N LEU A 81 -31.66 -3.27 13.21
CA LEU A 81 -31.81 -3.81 14.56
C LEU A 81 -30.83 -4.96 14.82
N ARG A 82 -30.70 -5.88 13.86
CA ARG A 82 -29.75 -7.00 13.93
C ARG A 82 -28.32 -6.51 13.98
N GLU A 83 -27.97 -5.54 13.16
CA GLU A 83 -26.61 -5.01 13.14
C GLU A 83 -26.27 -4.28 14.43
N MET A 84 -27.19 -3.48 14.95
CA MET A 84 -26.98 -2.77 16.20
C MET A 84 -26.84 -3.75 17.38
N ALA A 85 -27.67 -4.80 17.42
CA ALA A 85 -27.54 -5.86 18.41
C ALA A 85 -26.21 -6.61 18.29
N SER A 86 -25.79 -6.96 17.08
CA SER A 86 -24.48 -7.60 16.81
C SER A 86 -23.32 -6.71 17.23
N THR A 87 -23.45 -5.41 17.02
CA THR A 87 -22.46 -4.41 17.43
C THR A 87 -22.37 -4.31 18.95
N VAL A 88 -23.49 -4.28 19.66
CA VAL A 88 -23.51 -4.33 21.13
C VAL A 88 -22.84 -5.60 21.65
N ILE A 89 -23.08 -6.76 21.01
CA ILE A 89 -22.41 -8.02 21.38
C ILE A 89 -20.90 -7.88 21.20
N ARG A 90 -20.43 -7.42 20.03
CA ARG A 90 -18.98 -7.21 19.76
C ARG A 90 -18.31 -6.28 20.76
N LEU A 91 -18.99 -5.19 21.16
CA LEU A 91 -18.48 -4.28 22.19
C LEU A 91 -18.28 -5.01 23.53
N LEU A 92 -19.29 -5.75 23.97
CA LEU A 92 -19.21 -6.49 25.22
C LEU A 92 -18.17 -7.61 25.15
N SER A 93 -17.97 -8.22 23.98
CA SER A 93 -16.88 -9.18 23.74
C SER A 93 -15.49 -8.55 23.85
N ALA A 94 -15.30 -7.31 23.38
CA ALA A 94 -14.00 -6.63 23.40
C ALA A 94 -13.67 -6.01 24.77
N GLU A 95 -14.67 -5.58 25.53
CA GLU A 95 -14.50 -4.81 26.76
C GLU A 95 -14.49 -5.66 28.05
N LEU A 96 -15.09 -6.85 28.01
CA LEU A 96 -15.41 -7.63 29.21
C LEU A 96 -14.75 -9.02 29.24
N ALA A 97 -13.77 -9.26 28.35
CA ALA A 97 -13.32 -10.60 27.98
C ALA A 97 -12.59 -11.38 29.08
N SER A 98 -12.15 -10.76 30.17
CA SER A 98 -11.44 -11.45 31.25
C SER A 98 -12.15 -11.40 32.61
N GLY A 99 -12.56 -12.57 33.11
CA GLY A 99 -12.99 -12.77 34.50
C GLY A 99 -14.46 -12.45 34.83
N ILE A 100 -15.24 -11.89 33.90
CA ILE A 100 -16.64 -11.51 34.14
C ILE A 100 -17.58 -12.68 33.86
N TYR A 101 -17.33 -13.42 32.78
CA TYR A 101 -18.14 -14.56 32.38
C TYR A 101 -17.63 -15.85 33.02
N ARG A 102 -18.56 -16.72 33.43
CA ARG A 102 -18.22 -18.06 33.88
C ARG A 102 -17.97 -18.90 32.64
N THR A 103 -16.71 -19.23 32.40
CA THR A 103 -16.32 -20.09 31.28
C THR A 103 -15.28 -21.10 31.74
N LYS A 104 -15.26 -22.26 31.09
CA LYS A 104 -14.23 -23.29 31.25
C LYS A 104 -12.98 -22.99 30.43
N HIS A 105 -13.07 -22.05 29.50
CA HIS A 105 -11.98 -21.68 28.62
C HIS A 105 -11.17 -20.53 29.23
N THR A 106 -9.86 -20.56 29.01
CA THR A 106 -8.98 -19.43 29.38
C THR A 106 -9.35 -18.15 28.60
N TYR A 107 -10.03 -18.32 27.46
CA TYR A 107 -10.55 -17.26 26.61
C TYR A 107 -12.04 -17.52 26.39
N ALA A 108 -12.88 -16.61 26.88
CA ALA A 108 -14.31 -16.70 26.66
C ALA A 108 -14.62 -16.23 25.23
N TYR A 109 -14.99 -17.14 24.33
CA TYR A 109 -15.69 -16.73 23.12
C TYR A 109 -17.06 -16.23 23.51
N ILE A 110 -17.37 -14.97 23.23
CA ILE A 110 -18.62 -14.34 23.63
C ILE A 110 -19.60 -14.35 22.45
N THR A 111 -20.82 -14.77 22.73
CA THR A 111 -21.94 -14.82 21.79
C THR A 111 -23.15 -14.11 22.39
N GLY A 112 -24.17 -13.83 21.58
CA GLY A 112 -25.39 -13.23 22.11
C GLY A 112 -26.63 -13.46 21.25
N SER A 113 -27.78 -13.21 21.87
CA SER A 113 -29.10 -13.39 21.27
C SER A 113 -29.99 -12.20 21.59
N LEU A 114 -30.64 -11.65 20.56
CA LEU A 114 -31.66 -10.61 20.72
C LEU A 114 -33.02 -11.28 20.91
N VAL A 115 -33.77 -10.89 21.95
CA VAL A 115 -35.05 -11.51 22.32
C VAL A 115 -36.16 -10.47 22.30
N ALA A 116 -37.18 -10.66 21.48
CA ALA A 116 -38.27 -9.69 21.29
C ALA A 116 -39.30 -9.73 22.44
N THR A 117 -38.88 -9.36 23.64
CA THR A 117 -39.73 -9.31 24.85
C THR A 117 -39.19 -8.29 25.87
N SER A 118 -39.64 -8.35 27.13
CA SER A 118 -39.16 -7.48 28.21
C SER A 118 -37.92 -8.06 28.93
N HIS A 119 -37.08 -7.18 29.47
CA HIS A 119 -35.96 -7.54 30.36
C HIS A 119 -36.41 -8.41 31.54
N ALA A 120 -37.56 -8.09 32.14
CA ALA A 120 -38.08 -8.82 33.28
C ALA A 120 -38.38 -10.29 32.97
N GLU A 121 -38.98 -10.57 31.80
CA GLU A 121 -39.30 -11.95 31.40
C GLU A 121 -38.02 -12.74 31.08
N VAL A 122 -37.06 -12.16 30.35
CA VAL A 122 -35.77 -12.83 30.07
C VAL A 122 -35.01 -13.13 31.36
N ARG A 123 -34.89 -12.15 32.27
CA ARG A 123 -34.21 -12.37 33.56
C ARG A 123 -34.92 -13.44 34.39
N LYS A 124 -36.25 -13.45 34.44
CA LYS A 124 -37.04 -14.49 35.13
C LYS A 124 -36.76 -15.88 34.58
N ARG A 125 -36.69 -16.03 33.25
CA ARG A 125 -36.41 -17.30 32.57
C ARG A 125 -35.00 -17.81 32.86
N LEU A 126 -34.00 -16.95 32.71
CA LEU A 126 -32.60 -17.30 33.00
C LEU A 126 -32.40 -17.68 34.47
N ALA A 127 -33.01 -16.93 35.40
CA ALA A 127 -32.97 -17.24 36.83
C ALA A 127 -33.66 -18.56 37.17
N ALA A 128 -34.80 -18.87 36.54
CA ALA A 128 -35.50 -20.15 36.73
C ALA A 128 -34.67 -21.35 36.23
N ALA A 129 -33.77 -21.14 35.27
CA ALA A 129 -32.79 -22.13 34.81
C ALA A 129 -31.54 -22.23 35.71
N GLY A 130 -31.49 -21.47 36.81
CA GLY A 130 -30.36 -21.46 37.74
C GLY A 130 -29.14 -20.68 37.23
N LEU A 131 -29.28 -19.87 36.18
CA LEU A 131 -28.19 -19.06 35.62
C LEU A 131 -28.00 -17.78 36.43
N ARG A 132 -26.75 -17.43 36.70
CA ARG A 132 -26.35 -16.16 37.30
C ARG A 132 -26.36 -15.08 36.23
N ILE A 133 -27.25 -14.11 36.42
CA ILE A 133 -27.45 -13.04 35.47
C ILE A 133 -27.07 -11.70 36.07
N ALA A 134 -26.48 -10.84 35.25
CA ALA A 134 -26.29 -9.44 35.57
C ALA A 134 -26.85 -8.54 34.47
N SER A 135 -27.19 -7.31 34.83
CA SER A 135 -27.31 -6.21 33.85
C SER A 135 -25.95 -5.60 33.57
N LEU A 136 -25.82 -4.89 32.45
CA LEU A 136 -24.60 -4.15 32.15
C LEU A 136 -24.24 -3.17 33.27
N ALA A 137 -25.23 -2.45 33.82
CA ALA A 137 -25.02 -1.52 34.93
C ALA A 137 -24.50 -2.21 36.21
N GLU A 138 -25.00 -3.41 36.52
CA GLU A 138 -24.50 -4.23 37.64
C GLU A 138 -23.04 -4.66 37.40
N VAL A 139 -22.70 -5.11 36.18
CA VAL A 139 -21.33 -5.48 35.80
C VAL A 139 -20.39 -4.29 35.92
N LEU A 140 -20.74 -3.14 35.34
CA LEU A 140 -19.94 -1.91 35.42
C LEU A 140 -19.78 -1.39 36.86
N ALA A 141 -20.78 -1.60 37.72
CA ALA A 141 -20.66 -1.29 39.15
C ALA A 141 -19.71 -2.24 39.89
N THR A 142 -19.50 -3.46 39.37
CA THR A 142 -18.59 -4.45 39.94
C THR A 142 -17.15 -4.34 39.44
N LEU A 143 -16.90 -3.66 38.33
CA LEU A 143 -15.55 -3.38 37.89
C LEU A 143 -14.85 -2.53 38.95
N PRO A 144 -13.57 -2.83 39.30
CA PRO A 144 -12.83 -2.01 40.25
C PRO A 144 -12.84 -0.57 39.77
N ARG A 145 -13.56 0.28 40.53
CA ARG A 145 -13.61 1.72 40.31
C ARG A 145 -12.36 2.42 40.84
N GLU A 146 -11.58 1.73 41.67
CA GLU A 146 -10.34 2.28 42.18
C GLU A 146 -9.28 2.25 41.09
N PRO A 147 -8.78 3.41 40.67
CA PRO A 147 -7.52 3.42 39.98
C PRO A 147 -6.46 2.87 40.95
N GLU A 148 -5.50 2.08 40.47
CA GLU A 148 -4.18 2.12 41.13
C GLU A 148 -3.87 3.60 41.36
N SER A 149 -3.59 4.00 42.60
CA SER A 149 -3.30 5.41 42.88
C SER A 149 -2.28 5.91 41.87
N ASN A 150 -2.35 7.19 41.52
CA ASN A 150 -1.49 7.78 40.50
C ASN A 150 0.00 7.45 40.75
N GLU A 151 0.38 7.31 42.02
CA GLU A 151 1.70 6.92 42.50
C GLU A 151 2.01 5.43 42.33
N ALA A 152 1.05 4.51 42.45
CA ALA A 152 1.26 3.07 42.26
C ALA A 152 1.43 2.70 40.77
N ALA A 153 0.62 3.28 39.87
CA ALA A 153 0.77 3.10 38.44
C ALA A 153 2.09 3.72 37.94
N VAL A 154 2.42 4.94 38.38
CA VAL A 154 3.69 5.59 38.04
C VAL A 154 4.89 4.90 38.68
N ALA A 155 4.79 4.34 39.89
CA ALA A 155 5.88 3.60 40.52
C ALA A 155 6.12 2.22 39.90
N SER A 156 5.08 1.57 39.35
CA SER A 156 5.23 0.28 38.66
C SER A 156 5.93 0.44 37.31
N VAL A 157 5.64 1.52 36.58
CA VAL A 157 6.27 1.81 35.27
C VAL A 157 7.56 2.64 35.40
N GLY A 158 7.62 3.54 36.39
CA GLY A 158 8.73 4.46 36.69
C GLY A 158 10.05 3.83 37.14
N LYS A 159 10.03 2.57 37.57
CA LYS A 159 11.27 1.80 37.80
C LYS A 159 12.05 1.52 36.52
N THR A 160 11.42 1.70 35.36
CA THR A 160 11.95 1.36 34.02
C THR A 160 12.29 2.60 33.17
N PHE A 161 12.01 3.82 33.64
CA PHE A 161 12.17 5.05 32.86
C PHE A 161 13.43 5.85 33.23
N GLU A 162 14.05 6.47 32.23
CA GLU A 162 15.24 7.32 32.41
C GLU A 162 14.92 8.64 33.13
N ALA A 163 15.95 9.30 33.66
CA ALA A 163 15.81 10.50 34.49
C ALA A 163 15.04 11.67 33.81
N PRO A 164 15.25 11.97 32.51
CA PRO A 164 14.54 13.07 31.84
C PRO A 164 13.02 12.88 31.81
N MET A 165 12.59 11.62 31.66
CA MET A 165 11.18 11.27 31.62
C MET A 165 10.52 11.40 33.00
N ARG A 166 11.22 10.96 34.04
CA ARG A 166 10.75 11.12 35.44
C ARG A 166 10.63 12.59 35.82
N GLU A 167 11.59 13.40 35.39
CA GLU A 167 11.57 14.85 35.61
C GLU A 167 10.40 15.51 34.89
N TYR A 168 10.16 15.18 33.62
CA TYR A 168 9.00 15.68 32.88
C TYR A 168 7.67 15.27 33.53
N LEU A 169 7.52 13.99 33.90
CA LEU A 169 6.30 13.50 34.54
C LEU A 169 6.05 14.18 35.89
N ALA A 170 7.11 14.42 36.67
CA ALA A 170 7.02 15.11 37.96
C ALA A 170 6.70 16.60 37.82
N THR A 171 7.38 17.31 36.92
CA THR A 171 7.35 18.78 36.87
C THR A 171 6.32 19.33 35.89
N GLY A 172 6.01 18.60 34.81
CA GLY A 172 5.20 19.10 33.70
C GLY A 172 5.89 20.21 32.90
N GLY A 173 7.22 20.31 32.99
CA GLY A 173 8.01 21.25 32.18
C GLY A 173 7.93 20.94 30.68
N PRO A 174 8.55 21.74 29.80
CA PRO A 174 8.57 21.46 28.36
C PRO A 174 9.23 20.10 28.07
N ILE A 175 8.68 19.36 27.09
CA ILE A 175 9.23 18.08 26.62
C ILE A 175 10.56 18.38 25.93
N SER A 176 11.67 17.87 26.49
CA SER A 176 13.02 18.04 25.95
C SER A 176 13.17 17.40 24.57
N GLU A 177 14.12 17.88 23.78
CA GLU A 177 14.45 17.34 22.45
C GLU A 177 14.88 15.86 22.55
N GLU A 178 15.62 15.51 23.61
CA GLU A 178 15.98 14.13 23.97
C GLU A 178 14.76 13.22 24.15
N LEU A 179 13.67 13.71 24.73
CA LEU A 179 12.41 12.96 24.84
C LEU A 179 11.66 12.88 23.51
N ARG A 180 11.78 13.88 22.61
CA ARG A 180 11.12 13.87 21.29
C ARG A 180 11.78 12.89 20.32
N ASP A 181 13.10 12.77 20.37
CA ASP A 181 13.88 11.86 19.51
C ASP A 181 13.80 10.38 19.95
N ALA A 182 13.13 10.13 21.08
CA ALA A 182 13.08 8.81 21.70
C ALA A 182 12.08 7.83 21.05
N SER A 183 11.51 8.15 19.88
CA SER A 183 10.66 7.24 19.09
C SER A 183 11.31 5.85 18.84
N LYS A 184 12.64 5.78 18.91
CA LYS A 184 13.46 4.58 18.70
C LYS A 184 13.84 3.84 19.99
N MET A 185 13.43 4.33 21.17
CA MET A 185 13.87 3.75 22.44
C MET A 185 12.96 2.61 22.94
N PRO A 186 13.53 1.57 23.60
CA PRO A 186 12.76 0.42 24.10
C PRO A 186 11.62 0.77 25.05
N TRP A 187 11.69 1.92 25.72
CA TRP A 187 10.67 2.34 26.68
C TRP A 187 9.43 2.98 26.05
N HIS A 188 9.46 3.32 24.76
CA HIS A 188 8.27 3.79 24.04
C HIS A 188 7.13 2.74 24.07
N ALA A 189 7.48 1.44 24.10
CA ALA A 189 6.53 0.36 24.31
C ALA A 189 5.89 0.39 25.72
N TYR A 190 6.64 0.79 26.75
CA TYR A 190 6.11 0.97 28.12
C TYR A 190 5.24 2.22 28.23
N LEU A 191 5.58 3.29 27.51
CA LEU A 191 4.78 4.51 27.44
C LEU A 191 3.45 4.25 26.72
N THR A 192 3.48 3.49 25.64
CA THR A 192 2.28 2.98 24.95
C THR A 192 1.45 2.13 25.92
N LYS A 193 2.03 1.12 26.59
CA LYS A 193 1.34 0.32 27.62
C LYS A 193 0.79 1.13 28.81
N ALA A 194 1.43 2.24 29.18
CA ALA A 194 0.97 3.12 30.25
C ALA A 194 -0.24 3.96 29.81
N VAL A 195 -0.24 4.47 28.58
CA VAL A 195 -1.41 5.11 27.95
C VAL A 195 -2.56 4.11 27.83
N GLU A 196 -2.26 2.86 27.48
CA GLU A 196 -3.24 1.77 27.36
C GLU A 196 -3.85 1.33 28.69
N ARG A 197 -3.32 1.72 29.85
CA ARG A 197 -3.83 1.33 31.21
C ARG A 197 -4.58 2.46 31.93
N TRP A 198 -5.00 3.47 31.19
CA TRP A 198 -5.31 4.83 31.64
C TRP A 198 -6.18 5.06 32.90
N ASN A 199 -5.80 6.11 33.66
CA ASN A 199 -6.57 6.76 34.73
C ASN A 199 -6.72 8.27 34.39
N PRO A 200 -7.93 8.86 34.47
CA PRO A 200 -8.23 10.22 34.00
C PRO A 200 -7.38 11.35 34.59
N GLU A 201 -6.78 11.21 35.79
CA GLU A 201 -5.95 12.28 36.40
C GLU A 201 -4.46 12.23 36.03
N ILE A 202 -3.91 11.06 35.63
CA ILE A 202 -2.48 10.86 35.30
C ILE A 202 -2.16 11.27 33.84
N SER A 203 -3.20 11.54 33.09
CA SER A 203 -3.25 11.33 31.66
C SER A 203 -2.57 12.36 30.78
N GLY A 204 -2.69 13.64 31.14
CA GLY A 204 -2.28 14.74 30.27
C GLY A 204 -0.81 14.66 29.91
N ARG A 205 0.06 14.49 30.90
CA ARG A 205 1.52 14.50 30.70
C ARG A 205 2.03 13.24 30.00
N ILE A 206 1.57 12.05 30.38
CA ILE A 206 1.99 10.80 29.70
C ILE A 206 1.53 10.82 28.24
N LEU A 207 0.32 11.34 27.96
CA LEU A 207 -0.18 11.50 26.60
C LEU A 207 0.58 12.58 25.82
N ASP A 208 0.86 13.73 26.43
CA ASP A 208 1.64 14.82 25.82
C ASP A 208 3.03 14.30 25.43
N LEU A 209 3.63 13.48 26.29
CA LEU A 209 4.90 12.81 26.03
C LEU A 209 4.78 11.77 24.91
N TRP A 210 3.76 10.91 24.94
CA TRP A 210 3.49 9.92 23.90
C TRP A 210 3.28 10.56 22.51
N LEU A 211 2.48 11.62 22.45
CA LEU A 211 2.24 12.40 21.23
C LEU A 211 3.53 13.07 20.72
N ALA A 212 4.31 13.68 21.62
CA ALA A 212 5.56 14.35 21.24
C ALA A 212 6.65 13.38 20.78
N THR A 213 6.73 12.18 21.37
CA THR A 213 7.72 11.15 21.00
C THR A 213 7.45 10.49 19.65
N ARG A 214 6.28 10.71 19.02
CA ARG A 214 5.95 10.10 17.73
C ARG A 214 6.04 11.07 16.53
N GLY A 215 6.38 12.34 16.77
CA GLY A 215 6.56 13.36 15.73
C GLY A 215 5.31 13.62 14.87
N GLU A 216 5.49 14.35 13.76
CA GLU A 216 4.43 14.61 12.76
C GLU A 216 3.98 13.34 12.00
N ASP A 217 4.73 12.24 12.14
CA ASP A 217 4.52 10.97 11.43
C ASP A 217 3.27 10.19 11.89
N VAL A 218 2.69 10.51 13.05
CA VAL A 218 1.42 9.90 13.53
C VAL A 218 0.26 10.17 12.56
N LEU A 219 0.33 11.27 11.80
CA LEU A 219 -0.72 11.69 10.88
C LEU A 219 -0.45 11.29 9.43
N GLY A 220 0.80 10.96 9.08
CA GLY A 220 1.26 10.82 7.69
C GLY A 220 1.45 9.39 7.17
N THR A 221 1.84 8.42 8.00
CA THR A 221 2.19 7.07 7.53
C THR A 221 1.15 6.02 7.93
N ALA A 222 0.30 5.66 6.98
CA ALA A 222 -0.76 4.66 7.05
C ALA A 222 -0.25 3.20 6.90
N GLY A 223 0.83 2.84 7.59
CA GLY A 223 1.32 1.45 7.64
C GLY A 223 0.88 0.78 8.93
N TYR A 224 0.28 -0.42 8.81
CA TYR A 224 0.02 -1.33 9.93
C TYR A 224 1.16 -1.29 10.96
N LEU A 225 0.84 -1.11 12.24
CA LEU A 225 1.65 -1.70 13.29
C LEU A 225 1.64 -3.21 13.02
N PRO A 226 2.79 -3.87 12.80
CA PRO A 226 2.85 -5.29 13.06
C PRO A 226 2.74 -5.40 14.58
N LEU A 227 1.50 -5.51 15.08
CA LEU A 227 1.31 -6.29 16.28
C LEU A 227 1.89 -7.64 15.91
N GLU A 228 2.98 -8.06 16.57
CA GLU A 228 3.40 -9.46 16.52
C GLU A 228 2.12 -10.32 16.70
N GLU A 229 2.00 -11.47 16.03
CA GLU A 229 0.78 -12.30 16.07
C GLU A 229 0.32 -12.65 17.52
N ASP A 230 1.17 -12.40 18.53
CA ASP A 230 0.92 -12.58 19.96
C ASP A 230 0.69 -11.28 20.78
N ALA A 231 0.80 -10.09 20.17
CA ALA A 231 0.62 -8.80 20.83
C ALA A 231 -0.87 -8.38 20.83
N LYS A 232 -1.55 -8.69 21.94
CA LYS A 232 -2.94 -8.30 22.22
C LYS A 232 -3.14 -6.80 21.99
N ALA A 233 -4.13 -6.43 21.15
CA ALA A 233 -4.72 -5.10 21.20
C ALA A 233 -5.35 -4.90 22.60
N PRO A 234 -5.16 -3.75 23.27
CA PRO A 234 -5.71 -3.54 24.60
C PRO A 234 -7.24 -3.41 24.58
N GLU A 235 -7.88 -4.13 25.50
CA GLU A 235 -9.29 -4.01 25.87
C GLU A 235 -9.49 -2.65 26.57
N LEU A 236 -10.27 -1.73 25.98
CA LEU A 236 -10.35 -0.34 26.45
C LEU A 236 -11.70 0.37 26.22
N GLY A 237 -12.40 0.61 27.34
CA GLY A 237 -13.77 1.13 27.45
C GLY A 237 -14.05 2.53 26.92
N PHE A 238 -15.27 2.67 26.38
CA PHE A 238 -15.91 3.89 25.86
C PHE A 238 -15.78 5.14 26.76
N ASP A 239 -15.87 4.99 28.08
CA ASP A 239 -15.76 6.11 29.04
C ASP A 239 -14.38 6.77 29.00
N ARG A 240 -13.33 6.00 28.67
CA ARG A 240 -11.97 6.52 28.49
C ARG A 240 -11.82 7.24 27.17
N THR A 241 -12.41 6.73 26.08
CA THR A 241 -12.41 7.43 24.79
C THR A 241 -13.17 8.76 24.87
N GLN A 242 -14.31 8.79 25.56
CA GLN A 242 -15.07 10.02 25.78
C GLN A 242 -14.31 11.01 26.67
N ALA A 243 -13.70 10.55 27.77
CA ALA A 243 -12.88 11.42 28.63
C ALA A 243 -11.63 11.96 27.91
N LEU A 244 -10.99 11.16 27.06
CA LEU A 244 -9.88 11.57 26.20
C LEU A 244 -10.34 12.59 25.15
N ALA A 245 -11.52 12.39 24.55
CA ALA A 245 -12.14 13.34 23.64
C ALA A 245 -12.50 14.66 24.35
N ASP A 246 -13.07 14.61 25.55
CA ASP A 246 -13.44 15.81 26.30
C ASP A 246 -12.19 16.59 26.74
N MET A 247 -11.11 15.89 27.10
CA MET A 247 -9.82 16.49 27.45
C MET A 247 -9.13 17.14 26.24
N LEU A 248 -9.10 16.45 25.09
CA LEU A 248 -8.56 17.01 23.84
C LEU A 248 -9.38 18.24 23.41
N ALA A 249 -10.71 18.20 23.61
CA ALA A 249 -11.59 19.32 23.30
C ALA A 249 -11.34 20.52 24.24
N ALA A 250 -11.15 20.26 25.53
CA ALA A 250 -10.79 21.29 26.51
C ALA A 250 -9.42 21.95 26.23
N ARG A 251 -8.56 21.28 25.46
CA ARG A 251 -7.24 21.77 25.01
C ARG A 251 -7.28 22.45 23.63
N GLY A 252 -8.47 22.69 23.09
CA GLY A 252 -8.66 23.48 21.87
C GLY A 252 -8.69 22.68 20.57
N LEU A 253 -8.62 21.33 20.61
CA LEU A 253 -9.05 20.55 19.45
C LEU A 253 -10.56 20.69 19.28
N SER A 254 -11.05 20.65 18.03
CA SER A 254 -12.49 20.57 17.83
C SER A 254 -13.03 19.30 18.53
N PRO A 255 -14.24 19.33 19.11
CA PRO A 255 -14.83 18.16 19.77
C PRO A 255 -14.85 16.89 18.88
N VAL A 256 -14.88 17.09 17.56
CA VAL A 256 -14.82 16.01 16.56
C VAL A 256 -13.40 15.47 16.38
N LEU A 257 -12.38 16.33 16.22
CA LEU A 257 -10.99 15.87 16.15
C LEU A 257 -10.57 15.19 17.44
N SER A 258 -11.04 15.71 18.56
CA SER A 258 -10.80 15.17 19.89
C SER A 258 -11.36 13.76 20.01
N GLY A 259 -12.60 13.60 19.58
CA GLY A 259 -13.26 12.31 19.50
C GLY A 259 -12.56 11.34 18.54
N LEU A 260 -12.18 11.79 17.35
CA LEU A 260 -11.53 10.97 16.31
C LEU A 260 -10.13 10.52 16.71
N THR A 261 -9.37 11.42 17.32
CA THR A 261 -8.03 11.16 17.83
C THR A 261 -8.12 10.20 19.01
N ALA A 262 -9.08 10.40 19.91
CA ALA A 262 -9.35 9.48 21.01
C ALA A 262 -9.76 8.09 20.50
N ALA A 263 -10.59 8.03 19.47
CA ALA A 263 -11.05 6.78 18.87
C ALA A 263 -9.91 6.04 18.14
N ARG A 264 -9.13 6.76 17.32
CA ARG A 264 -8.02 6.20 16.55
C ARG A 264 -6.84 5.78 17.42
N ALA A 265 -6.58 6.49 18.52
CA ALA A 265 -5.53 6.14 19.46
C ALA A 265 -5.85 4.87 20.27
N MET A 266 -7.12 4.43 20.32
CA MET A 266 -7.54 3.38 21.24
C MET A 266 -8.29 2.19 20.65
N LEU A 267 -8.86 2.26 19.43
CA LEU A 267 -9.99 1.37 19.11
C LEU A 267 -9.81 0.45 17.90
N GLY A 268 -10.08 -0.83 18.17
CA GLY A 268 -10.74 -1.74 17.23
C GLY A 268 -12.25 -1.41 17.08
N PRO A 269 -13.19 -2.38 17.26
CA PRO A 269 -14.62 -2.27 16.88
C PRO A 269 -15.39 -1.03 17.40
N SER A 270 -14.93 -0.40 18.49
CA SER A 270 -15.59 0.76 19.08
C SER A 270 -15.40 2.05 18.26
N ALA A 271 -14.50 2.07 17.26
CA ALA A 271 -14.35 3.16 16.30
C ALA A 271 -15.61 3.38 15.44
N ASP A 272 -16.34 2.30 15.14
CA ASP A 272 -17.52 2.31 14.27
C ASP A 272 -18.68 3.16 14.84
N LEU A 273 -18.80 3.24 16.17
CA LEU A 273 -19.93 3.91 16.83
C LEU A 273 -19.68 5.40 17.12
N LEU A 274 -18.43 5.79 17.38
CA LEU A 274 -18.07 7.20 17.52
C LEU A 274 -18.18 7.94 16.19
N CYS A 275 -17.81 7.25 15.11
CA CYS A 275 -18.01 7.66 13.73
C CYS A 275 -19.49 7.99 13.42
N ALA A 276 -20.42 7.18 13.92
CA ALA A 276 -21.84 7.40 13.72
C ALA A 276 -22.38 8.66 14.42
N ARG A 277 -21.91 8.94 15.63
CA ARG A 277 -22.27 10.15 16.38
C ARG A 277 -21.79 11.42 15.67
N TRP A 278 -20.63 11.39 15.02
CA TRP A 278 -20.14 12.54 14.24
C TRP A 278 -20.89 12.69 12.91
N LEU A 279 -21.20 11.59 12.21
CA LEU A 279 -21.99 11.61 10.96
C LEU A 279 -23.37 12.26 11.14
N ALA A 280 -23.96 12.18 12.34
CA ALA A 280 -25.25 12.78 12.64
C ALA A 280 -25.20 14.26 13.02
N ASN A 281 -24.02 14.87 13.06
CA ASN A 281 -23.89 16.32 13.20
C ASN A 281 -22.99 16.89 12.08
N PRO A 282 -23.54 17.11 10.86
CA PRO A 282 -22.79 17.52 9.68
C PRO A 282 -22.02 18.84 9.84
N ALA A 283 -22.53 19.75 10.68
CA ALA A 283 -21.87 21.01 10.99
C ALA A 283 -20.48 20.82 11.65
N SER A 284 -20.25 19.65 12.24
CA SER A 284 -19.01 19.26 12.88
C SER A 284 -17.94 18.72 11.90
N PHE A 285 -18.34 18.48 10.64
CA PHE A 285 -17.49 18.07 9.51
C PHE A 285 -17.08 19.24 8.61
N SER A 286 -17.14 20.49 9.11
CA SER A 286 -16.64 21.59 8.29
C SER A 286 -15.15 21.36 7.97
N VAL A 287 -14.81 21.48 6.68
CA VAL A 287 -13.45 21.31 6.17
C VAL A 287 -12.47 22.24 6.91
N ASP A 288 -12.97 23.40 7.33
CA ASP A 288 -12.24 24.41 8.09
C ASP A 288 -11.84 23.94 9.50
N ALA A 289 -12.62 23.04 10.13
CA ALA A 289 -12.41 22.62 11.53
C ALA A 289 -11.53 21.38 11.69
N LEU A 290 -11.44 20.52 10.66
CA LEU A 290 -10.74 19.22 10.72
C LEU A 290 -9.45 19.18 9.92
N GLY A 291 -9.27 20.10 8.96
CA GLY A 291 -8.32 19.93 7.88
C GLY A 291 -8.78 18.84 6.91
N LEU A 292 -8.68 19.11 5.62
CA LEU A 292 -9.26 18.25 4.60
C LEU A 292 -8.78 16.78 4.68
N PRO A 293 -7.49 16.45 4.84
CA PRO A 293 -7.03 15.05 4.87
C PRO A 293 -7.54 14.24 6.08
N LEU A 294 -7.72 14.87 7.25
CA LEU A 294 -8.18 14.20 8.46
C LEU A 294 -9.68 13.89 8.44
N ALA A 295 -10.48 14.83 7.92
CA ALA A 295 -11.91 14.63 7.71
C ALA A 295 -12.18 13.43 6.78
N GLN A 296 -11.38 13.30 5.73
CA GLN A 296 -11.48 12.21 4.76
C GLN A 296 -11.14 10.84 5.37
N ALA A 297 -10.06 10.75 6.17
CA ALA A 297 -9.64 9.49 6.78
C ALA A 297 -10.63 9.00 7.86
N ALA A 298 -11.14 9.94 8.66
CA ALA A 298 -12.19 9.71 9.64
C ALA A 298 -13.48 9.18 8.99
N LEU A 299 -13.91 9.84 7.91
CA LEU A 299 -15.09 9.44 7.17
C LEU A 299 -14.87 8.07 6.52
N ALA A 300 -13.72 7.81 5.90
CA ALA A 300 -13.45 6.52 5.27
C ALA A 300 -13.46 5.33 6.27
N ALA A 301 -12.98 5.54 7.50
CA ALA A 301 -13.07 4.54 8.57
C ALA A 301 -14.51 4.34 9.07
N ALA A 302 -15.24 5.44 9.29
CA ALA A 302 -16.66 5.44 9.67
C ALA A 302 -17.54 4.69 8.67
N VAL A 303 -17.27 4.94 7.40
CA VAL A 303 -18.14 4.59 6.29
C VAL A 303 -17.93 3.13 5.88
N GLY A 304 -16.72 2.58 5.96
CA GLY A 304 -16.44 1.19 5.57
C GLY A 304 -17.22 0.11 6.34
N THR A 305 -17.42 0.27 7.64
CA THR A 305 -18.15 -0.73 8.46
C THR A 305 -19.65 -0.46 8.48
N LEU A 306 -20.07 0.80 8.67
CA LEU A 306 -21.48 1.17 8.76
C LEU A 306 -22.24 1.02 7.43
N LEU A 307 -21.59 1.24 6.28
CA LEU A 307 -22.22 1.06 4.97
C LEU A 307 -22.48 -0.40 4.60
N ARG A 308 -21.70 -1.35 5.16
CA ARG A 308 -21.87 -2.78 4.89
C ARG A 308 -23.12 -3.34 5.55
N ALA A 309 -23.57 -2.72 6.64
CA ALA A 309 -24.38 -3.45 7.59
C ALA A 309 -25.81 -2.92 7.80
N ALA A 310 -26.08 -1.67 7.42
CA ALA A 310 -27.39 -1.05 7.61
C ALA A 310 -27.86 -0.28 6.36
N PRO A 311 -28.87 -0.78 5.62
CA PRO A 311 -29.42 -0.10 4.44
C PRO A 311 -29.89 1.34 4.72
N SER A 312 -30.39 1.63 5.93
CA SER A 312 -30.85 2.98 6.28
C SER A 312 -29.69 3.95 6.49
N VAL A 313 -28.57 3.47 7.02
CA VAL A 313 -27.34 4.26 7.20
C VAL A 313 -26.76 4.60 5.84
N ARG A 314 -26.71 3.63 4.91
CA ARG A 314 -26.31 3.86 3.53
C ARG A 314 -27.17 4.96 2.88
N ALA A 315 -28.50 4.88 3.00
CA ALA A 315 -29.40 5.89 2.44
C ALA A 315 -29.19 7.31 2.99
N ARG A 316 -28.70 7.45 4.23
CA ARG A 316 -28.42 8.75 4.87
C ARG A 316 -27.02 9.29 4.59
N VAL A 317 -26.05 8.40 4.48
CA VAL A 317 -24.65 8.75 4.23
C VAL A 317 -24.44 9.02 2.73
N GLU A 318 -25.22 8.39 1.85
CA GLU A 318 -25.12 8.60 0.40
C GLU A 318 -25.20 10.07 -0.05
N PRO A 319 -26.17 10.88 0.42
CA PRO A 319 -26.22 12.31 0.09
C PRO A 319 -25.00 13.10 0.59
N LEU A 320 -24.51 12.79 1.80
CA LEU A 320 -23.34 13.45 2.40
C LEU A 320 -22.06 13.11 1.64
N LEU A 321 -21.92 11.84 1.27
CA LEU A 321 -20.81 11.40 0.42
C LEU A 321 -20.87 12.09 -0.93
N ALA A 322 -22.04 12.27 -1.53
CA ALA A 322 -22.20 12.97 -2.82
C ALA A 322 -21.91 14.48 -2.72
N GLU A 323 -22.30 15.13 -1.62
CA GLU A 323 -22.09 16.57 -1.39
C GLU A 323 -20.62 16.90 -1.10
N HIS A 324 -19.93 16.05 -0.32
CA HIS A 324 -18.53 16.26 0.08
C HIS A 324 -17.53 15.43 -0.73
N HIS A 325 -18.00 14.73 -1.77
CA HIS A 325 -17.24 13.77 -2.57
C HIS A 325 -15.97 14.32 -3.24
N PRO A 326 -16.00 15.52 -3.87
CA PRO A 326 -14.81 16.10 -4.50
C PRO A 326 -13.72 16.42 -3.48
N ALA A 327 -14.15 16.49 -2.22
CA ALA A 327 -13.40 16.60 -1.01
C ALA A 327 -12.36 15.49 -0.82
N PHE A 328 -12.60 14.26 -1.32
CA PHE A 328 -11.85 13.08 -0.88
C PHE A 328 -10.47 12.93 -1.54
N GLY A 329 -9.47 12.66 -0.70
CA GLY A 329 -8.12 12.31 -1.10
C GLY A 329 -8.00 10.82 -1.40
N LEU A 330 -6.85 10.46 -1.96
CA LEU A 330 -6.54 9.11 -2.43
C LEU A 330 -6.90 8.00 -1.43
N GLU A 331 -6.51 8.13 -0.16
CA GLU A 331 -6.71 7.09 0.85
C GLU A 331 -8.18 6.87 1.21
N ALA A 332 -8.99 7.94 1.21
CA ALA A 332 -10.42 7.80 1.43
C ALA A 332 -11.10 7.09 0.25
N LEU A 333 -10.70 7.42 -0.98
CA LEU A 333 -11.22 6.77 -2.18
C LEU A 333 -10.83 5.29 -2.25
N LYS A 334 -9.57 4.94 -1.94
CA LYS A 334 -9.12 3.54 -1.88
C LYS A 334 -9.99 2.73 -0.90
N ARG A 335 -10.16 3.23 0.32
CA ARG A 335 -10.99 2.58 1.34
C ARG A 335 -12.44 2.46 0.89
N LEU A 336 -13.03 3.50 0.31
CA LEU A 336 -14.38 3.43 -0.23
C LEU A 336 -14.49 2.28 -1.24
N LEU A 337 -13.52 2.13 -2.15
CA LEU A 337 -13.51 1.05 -3.13
C LEU A 337 -13.21 -0.35 -2.55
N ASP A 338 -12.47 -0.44 -1.45
CA ASP A 338 -12.21 -1.72 -0.76
C ASP A 338 -13.46 -2.30 -0.11
N TYR A 339 -14.44 -1.46 0.19
CA TYR A 339 -15.69 -1.86 0.84
C TYR A 339 -16.90 -1.81 -0.09
N ASP A 340 -16.67 -1.56 -1.38
CA ASP A 340 -17.71 -1.31 -2.36
C ASP A 340 -17.81 -2.47 -3.36
N ASP A 341 -18.97 -3.13 -3.43
CA ASP A 341 -19.34 -4.08 -4.49
C ASP A 341 -19.61 -3.36 -5.85
N GLY A 342 -18.86 -2.28 -6.13
CA GLY A 342 -18.94 -1.46 -7.35
C GLY A 342 -20.03 -0.38 -7.38
N HIS A 343 -20.70 -0.08 -6.27
CA HIS A 343 -21.73 0.97 -6.17
C HIS A 343 -21.14 2.40 -6.16
N TYR A 344 -20.11 2.64 -5.35
CA TYR A 344 -19.35 3.90 -5.28
C TYR A 344 -18.39 4.09 -6.46
N ALA A 345 -17.79 3.01 -6.97
CA ALA A 345 -16.90 3.09 -8.14
C ALA A 345 -17.59 3.69 -9.38
N LYS A 346 -18.88 3.38 -9.57
CA LYS A 346 -19.70 3.97 -10.63
C LYS A 346 -19.91 5.46 -10.45
N ARG A 347 -19.82 5.98 -9.21
CA ARG A 347 -19.98 7.40 -8.87
C ARG A 347 -18.65 8.17 -8.81
N LEU A 348 -17.49 7.51 -8.81
CA LEU A 348 -16.16 8.15 -8.79
C LEU A 348 -15.81 8.84 -10.12
N ASP A 349 -16.39 10.00 -10.44
CA ASP A 349 -16.08 10.73 -11.67
C ASP A 349 -14.65 11.32 -11.72
N ASP A 350 -14.34 11.96 -12.84
CA ASP A 350 -13.09 12.64 -13.14
C ASP A 350 -12.69 13.69 -12.09
N ALA A 351 -13.63 14.39 -11.44
CA ALA A 351 -13.30 15.38 -10.43
C ALA A 351 -12.66 14.73 -9.19
N HIS A 352 -13.13 13.53 -8.80
CA HIS A 352 -12.58 12.77 -7.67
C HIS A 352 -11.15 12.35 -7.91
N LEU A 353 -10.92 11.79 -9.11
CA LEU A 353 -9.61 11.35 -9.53
C LEU A 353 -8.63 12.53 -9.68
N ALA A 354 -9.11 13.71 -10.07
CA ALA A 354 -8.31 14.92 -10.15
C ALA A 354 -7.92 15.45 -8.76
N THR A 355 -8.84 15.47 -7.79
CA THR A 355 -8.51 15.82 -6.41
C THR A 355 -7.48 14.85 -5.83
N ALA A 356 -7.68 13.54 -6.04
CA ALA A 356 -6.77 12.51 -5.56
C ALA A 356 -5.36 12.66 -6.13
N ALA A 357 -5.23 13.15 -7.37
CA ALA A 357 -3.96 13.33 -8.04
C ALA A 357 -3.04 14.34 -7.32
N ASN A 358 -3.60 15.28 -6.55
CA ASN A 358 -2.81 16.29 -5.85
C ASN A 358 -2.01 15.68 -4.70
N GLY A 359 -0.68 15.63 -4.85
CA GLY A 359 0.26 15.17 -3.81
C GLY A 359 0.37 13.65 -3.65
N ALA A 360 -0.33 12.87 -4.47
CA ALA A 360 -0.26 11.42 -4.44
C ALA A 360 0.86 10.86 -5.34
N LYS A 361 1.37 9.68 -4.98
CA LYS A 361 2.30 8.91 -5.82
C LYS A 361 1.53 8.34 -7.02
N LEU A 362 2.12 8.41 -8.22
CA LEU A 362 1.46 7.95 -9.45
C LEU A 362 1.04 6.47 -9.40
N VAL A 363 1.87 5.60 -8.81
CA VAL A 363 1.58 4.17 -8.68
C VAL A 363 0.27 3.93 -7.92
N ASP A 364 0.09 4.62 -6.80
CA ASP A 364 -1.12 4.51 -5.98
C ASP A 364 -2.37 5.00 -6.72
N LEU A 365 -2.23 6.08 -7.47
CA LEU A 365 -3.29 6.65 -8.28
C LEU A 365 -3.68 5.73 -9.44
N LEU A 366 -2.72 5.11 -10.12
CA LEU A 366 -2.97 4.17 -11.20
C LEU A 366 -3.63 2.88 -10.70
N ASN A 367 -3.27 2.41 -9.50
CA ASN A 367 -3.95 1.28 -8.85
C ASN A 367 -5.41 1.63 -8.52
N LEU A 368 -5.66 2.80 -7.93
CA LEU A 368 -7.02 3.29 -7.69
C LEU A 368 -7.81 3.35 -9.00
N ALA A 369 -7.24 3.97 -10.03
CA ALA A 369 -7.88 4.12 -11.34
C ALA A 369 -8.17 2.77 -12.02
N SER A 370 -7.27 1.80 -11.89
CA SER A 370 -7.46 0.44 -12.43
C SER A 370 -8.67 -0.24 -11.78
N LYS A 371 -8.80 -0.11 -10.46
CA LYS A 371 -9.96 -0.64 -9.71
C LYS A 371 -11.26 0.07 -10.10
N VAL A 372 -11.22 1.38 -10.36
CA VAL A 372 -12.37 2.13 -10.87
C VAL A 372 -12.79 1.64 -12.26
N ASP A 373 -11.84 1.45 -13.18
CA ASP A 373 -12.11 0.91 -14.51
C ASP A 373 -12.72 -0.50 -14.45
N GLU A 374 -12.15 -1.38 -13.62
CA GLU A 374 -12.66 -2.74 -13.40
C GLU A 374 -14.11 -2.74 -12.91
N LEU A 375 -14.41 -1.98 -11.87
CA LEU A 375 -15.75 -1.92 -11.26
C LEU A 375 -16.79 -1.21 -12.14
N ARG A 376 -16.36 -0.30 -13.01
CA ARG A 376 -17.23 0.34 -14.01
C ARG A 376 -17.54 -0.58 -15.19
N GLY A 377 -16.68 -1.55 -15.47
CA GLY A 377 -16.72 -2.31 -16.72
C GLY A 377 -16.54 -1.39 -17.93
N THR A 378 -15.62 -0.41 -17.83
CA THR A 378 -15.44 0.63 -18.85
C THR A 378 -15.29 0.01 -20.23
N THR A 379 -16.13 0.43 -21.17
CA THR A 379 -16.06 -0.06 -22.54
C THR A 379 -14.91 0.62 -23.27
N ALA A 380 -14.36 -0.02 -24.32
CA ALA A 380 -13.23 0.53 -25.10
C ALA A 380 -13.48 1.91 -25.74
N LYS A 381 -14.72 2.44 -25.72
CA LYS A 381 -15.07 3.76 -26.24
C LYS A 381 -15.00 4.87 -25.19
N GLU A 382 -15.05 4.53 -23.92
CA GLU A 382 -14.99 5.49 -22.82
C GLU A 382 -13.53 5.77 -22.45
N ARG A 383 -13.26 7.01 -22.03
CA ARG A 383 -11.94 7.37 -21.52
C ARG A 383 -11.70 6.58 -20.24
N SER A 384 -10.62 5.81 -20.19
CA SER A 384 -10.26 5.05 -18.98
C SER A 384 -9.90 5.98 -17.82
N ALA A 385 -10.24 5.58 -16.60
CA ALA A 385 -9.85 6.28 -15.38
C ALA A 385 -8.32 6.41 -15.29
N LYS A 386 -7.58 5.39 -15.77
CA LYS A 386 -6.11 5.40 -15.83
C LYS A 386 -5.59 6.54 -16.70
N SER A 387 -6.11 6.67 -17.93
CA SER A 387 -5.74 7.74 -18.86
C SER A 387 -6.13 9.12 -18.32
N PHE A 388 -7.23 9.21 -17.56
CA PHE A 388 -7.63 10.45 -16.89
C PHE A 388 -6.64 10.84 -15.79
N VAL A 389 -6.39 9.95 -14.83
CA VAL A 389 -5.49 10.17 -13.69
C VAL A 389 -4.09 10.54 -14.15
N LEU A 390 -3.57 9.85 -15.16
CA LEU A 390 -2.24 10.14 -15.70
C LEU A 390 -2.16 11.55 -16.29
N GLU A 391 -3.21 12.01 -16.99
CA GLU A 391 -3.28 13.38 -17.51
C GLU A 391 -3.41 14.41 -16.38
N ALA A 392 -4.29 14.15 -15.41
CA ALA A 392 -4.54 15.02 -14.26
C ALA A 392 -3.27 15.18 -13.42
N TRP A 393 -2.63 14.07 -13.05
CA TRP A 393 -1.40 14.05 -12.28
C TRP A 393 -0.26 14.79 -13.01
N GLY A 394 -0.11 14.56 -14.32
CA GLY A 394 0.88 15.27 -15.14
C GLY A 394 0.67 16.78 -15.25
N LYS A 395 -0.51 17.31 -14.93
CA LYS A 395 -0.74 18.76 -14.82
C LYS A 395 -0.35 19.34 -13.46
N THR A 396 -0.20 18.50 -12.43
CA THR A 396 0.03 18.91 -11.04
C THR A 396 1.50 18.85 -10.63
N VAL A 397 2.35 18.20 -11.42
CA VAL A 397 3.76 17.97 -11.13
C VAL A 397 4.66 18.53 -12.25
N THR A 398 5.93 18.77 -11.93
CA THR A 398 6.91 19.17 -12.96
C THR A 398 7.14 18.04 -13.96
N THR A 399 7.62 18.35 -15.15
CA THR A 399 7.88 17.33 -16.19
C THR A 399 8.92 16.29 -15.75
N GLY A 400 9.93 16.69 -14.98
CA GLY A 400 10.89 15.78 -14.35
C GLY A 400 10.24 14.82 -13.36
N ALA A 401 9.44 15.36 -12.42
CA ALA A 401 8.69 14.54 -11.46
C ALA A 401 7.69 13.61 -12.19
N PHE A 402 7.08 14.08 -13.27
CA PHE A 402 6.19 13.29 -14.11
C PHE A 402 6.93 12.11 -14.74
N ALA A 403 8.07 12.37 -15.40
CA ALA A 403 8.89 11.33 -16.02
C ALA A 403 9.36 10.30 -14.99
N GLN A 404 9.82 10.75 -13.81
CA GLN A 404 10.23 9.85 -12.74
C GLN A 404 9.08 8.98 -12.24
N GLY A 405 7.90 9.58 -11.98
CA GLY A 405 6.75 8.80 -11.52
C GLY A 405 6.27 7.78 -12.55
N VAL A 406 6.31 8.11 -13.85
CA VAL A 406 6.00 7.15 -14.92
C VAL A 406 7.05 6.05 -15.00
N SER A 407 8.34 6.38 -14.87
CA SER A 407 9.43 5.40 -14.81
C SER A 407 9.25 4.43 -13.65
N ASP A 408 8.97 4.93 -12.46
CA ASP A 408 8.72 4.11 -11.27
C ASP A 408 7.50 3.20 -11.46
N ALA A 409 6.45 3.72 -12.12
CA ALA A 409 5.26 2.93 -12.44
C ALA A 409 5.54 1.84 -13.47
N LEU A 410 6.34 2.11 -14.50
CA LEU A 410 6.77 1.09 -15.49
C LEU A 410 7.62 -0.02 -14.87
N GLY A 411 8.35 0.28 -13.80
CA GLY A 411 9.11 -0.73 -13.06
C GLY A 411 8.28 -1.61 -12.11
N ARG A 412 7.04 -1.21 -11.81
CA ARG A 412 6.22 -1.84 -10.74
C ARG A 412 4.86 -2.37 -11.20
N LEU A 413 4.33 -1.85 -12.29
CA LEU A 413 2.99 -2.16 -12.78
C LEU A 413 3.04 -2.88 -14.12
N ASP A 414 1.97 -3.60 -14.45
CA ASP A 414 1.83 -4.25 -15.75
C ASP A 414 1.85 -3.23 -16.90
N LYS A 415 2.45 -3.61 -18.03
CA LYS A 415 2.64 -2.75 -19.23
C LYS A 415 1.34 -2.16 -19.79
N GLY A 416 0.17 -2.72 -19.46
CA GLY A 416 -1.15 -2.25 -19.89
C GLY A 416 -1.80 -1.19 -18.99
N VAL A 417 -1.17 -0.81 -17.89
CA VAL A 417 -1.70 0.20 -16.96
C VAL A 417 -1.44 1.62 -17.44
N ILE A 418 -0.30 1.85 -18.11
CA ILE A 418 0.16 3.18 -18.50
C ILE A 418 -0.23 3.47 -19.95
N ASP A 419 -1.07 4.48 -20.14
CA ASP A 419 -1.41 4.98 -21.46
C ASP A 419 -0.23 5.74 -22.08
N SER A 420 0.46 5.08 -23.02
CA SER A 420 1.64 5.64 -23.69
C SER A 420 1.35 7.00 -24.32
N GLN A 421 0.17 7.20 -24.92
CA GLN A 421 -0.12 8.43 -25.64
C GLN A 421 -0.26 9.62 -24.67
N VAL A 422 -0.90 9.41 -23.52
CA VAL A 422 -1.01 10.43 -22.47
C VAL A 422 0.37 10.81 -21.92
N VAL A 423 1.27 9.84 -21.72
CA VAL A 423 2.66 10.13 -21.31
C VAL A 423 3.36 11.02 -22.35
N TRP A 424 3.28 10.67 -23.63
CA TRP A 424 3.95 11.44 -24.69
C TRP A 424 3.39 12.85 -24.84
N GLU A 425 2.08 13.04 -24.67
CA GLU A 425 1.45 14.36 -24.69
C GLU A 425 1.87 15.22 -23.50
N ALA A 426 1.98 14.63 -22.31
CA ALA A 426 2.50 15.33 -21.13
C ALA A 426 3.98 15.71 -21.30
N LEU A 427 4.83 14.80 -21.79
CA LEU A 427 6.23 15.12 -22.10
C LEU A 427 6.35 16.20 -23.18
N THR A 428 5.51 16.14 -24.22
CA THR A 428 5.50 17.15 -25.28
C THR A 428 5.25 18.53 -24.72
N ARG A 429 4.30 18.70 -23.79
CA ARG A 429 4.04 19.98 -23.12
C ARG A 429 5.27 20.46 -22.35
N GLY A 430 5.84 19.60 -21.50
CA GLY A 430 7.04 19.95 -20.74
C GLY A 430 8.23 20.37 -21.61
N PHE A 431 8.42 19.69 -22.74
CA PHE A 431 9.48 20.01 -23.70
C PHE A 431 9.26 21.34 -24.42
N GLN A 432 8.01 21.77 -24.57
CA GLN A 432 7.65 23.08 -25.10
C GLN A 432 7.81 24.19 -24.05
N ASP A 433 7.48 23.90 -22.78
CA ASP A 433 7.51 24.87 -21.69
C ASP A 433 8.94 25.17 -21.22
N ALA A 434 9.86 24.19 -21.26
CA ALA A 434 11.25 24.34 -20.86
C ALA A 434 12.22 23.70 -21.88
N PRO A 435 12.41 24.28 -23.08
CA PRO A 435 13.10 23.61 -24.19
C PRO A 435 14.59 23.30 -23.93
N HIS A 436 15.25 24.00 -23.01
CA HIS A 436 16.67 23.80 -22.69
C HIS A 436 16.93 22.86 -21.51
N ASP A 437 15.92 22.62 -20.67
CA ASP A 437 15.97 21.65 -19.57
C ASP A 437 14.56 21.12 -19.32
N PRO A 438 14.04 20.29 -20.24
CA PRO A 438 12.63 19.89 -20.24
C PRO A 438 12.28 18.97 -19.07
N LEU A 439 13.28 18.48 -18.34
CA LEU A 439 13.10 17.59 -17.20
C LEU A 439 13.51 18.23 -15.87
N GLY A 440 14.11 19.42 -15.87
CA GLY A 440 14.52 20.12 -14.66
C GLY A 440 15.62 19.41 -13.87
N ILE A 441 16.45 18.61 -14.54
CA ILE A 441 17.45 17.72 -13.93
C ILE A 441 18.89 18.20 -14.17
N GLY A 442 19.08 19.31 -14.88
CA GLY A 442 20.42 19.80 -15.26
C GLY A 442 21.23 18.73 -16.00
N ASP A 443 22.48 18.51 -15.59
CA ASP A 443 23.41 17.56 -16.22
C ASP A 443 23.22 16.09 -15.77
N ALA A 444 22.28 15.80 -14.87
CA ALA A 444 22.07 14.42 -14.39
C ALA A 444 21.44 13.54 -15.49
N PRO A 445 21.89 12.28 -15.67
CA PRO A 445 21.33 11.40 -16.68
C PRO A 445 19.85 11.09 -16.38
N PRO A 446 18.93 11.28 -17.34
CA PRO A 446 17.51 11.00 -17.16
C PRO A 446 17.23 9.49 -17.23
N PHE A 447 17.61 8.73 -16.19
CA PHE A 447 17.24 7.32 -16.08
C PHE A 447 15.71 7.14 -16.22
N ALA A 448 14.93 8.11 -15.74
CA ALA A 448 13.49 8.19 -15.91
C ALA A 448 13.03 8.12 -17.39
N LEU A 449 13.74 8.76 -18.32
CA LEU A 449 13.40 8.69 -19.75
C LEU A 449 13.76 7.35 -20.37
N TYR A 450 14.78 6.65 -19.86
CA TYR A 450 15.22 5.39 -20.43
C TYR A 450 14.09 4.35 -20.40
N LEU A 451 13.43 4.15 -19.26
CA LEU A 451 12.30 3.21 -19.17
C LEU A 451 11.11 3.64 -20.03
N ILE A 452 10.80 4.94 -20.08
CA ILE A 452 9.72 5.49 -20.92
C ILE A 452 9.99 5.18 -22.40
N VAL A 453 11.20 5.51 -22.87
CA VAL A 453 11.63 5.30 -24.25
C VAL A 453 11.68 3.80 -24.58
N ARG A 454 12.14 2.96 -23.65
CA ARG A 454 12.26 1.52 -23.87
C ARG A 454 10.88 0.85 -23.93
N GLN A 455 10.03 1.11 -22.94
CA GLN A 455 8.84 0.29 -22.71
C GLN A 455 7.54 0.82 -23.34
N LEU A 456 7.39 2.12 -23.53
CA LEU A 456 6.15 2.68 -24.09
C LEU A 456 6.09 2.52 -25.62
N ALA A 457 4.89 2.44 -26.19
CA ALA A 457 4.72 2.50 -27.64
C ALA A 457 5.22 3.85 -28.19
N LYS A 458 5.65 3.91 -29.47
CA LYS A 458 6.09 5.18 -30.08
C LYS A 458 4.96 6.23 -30.02
N PRO A 459 5.28 7.54 -29.84
CA PRO A 459 4.28 8.59 -29.91
C PRO A 459 3.64 8.63 -31.30
N LYS A 460 2.38 9.05 -31.36
CA LYS A 460 1.64 9.25 -32.63
C LYS A 460 1.14 10.69 -32.75
N GLY A 461 0.72 11.06 -33.96
CA GLY A 461 0.03 12.33 -34.22
C GLY A 461 0.87 13.57 -33.85
N ALA A 462 0.20 14.56 -33.25
CA ALA A 462 0.81 15.86 -32.94
C ALA A 462 1.96 15.78 -31.93
N ALA A 463 1.86 14.90 -30.93
CA ALA A 463 2.93 14.70 -29.93
C ALA A 463 4.23 14.26 -30.62
N LYS A 464 4.15 13.28 -31.52
CA LYS A 464 5.27 12.82 -32.32
C LYS A 464 5.94 13.95 -33.12
N SER A 465 5.15 14.67 -33.93
CA SER A 465 5.69 15.74 -34.78
C SER A 465 6.40 16.82 -33.97
N LYS A 466 5.86 17.18 -32.80
CA LYS A 466 6.46 18.17 -31.90
C LYS A 466 7.76 17.66 -31.25
N LEU A 467 7.78 16.42 -30.78
CA LEU A 467 8.97 15.84 -30.16
C LEU A 467 10.10 15.64 -31.18
N VAL A 468 9.78 15.26 -32.42
CA VAL A 468 10.76 15.20 -33.52
C VAL A 468 11.35 16.58 -33.80
N ALA A 469 10.50 17.59 -34.00
CA ALA A 469 10.96 18.97 -34.23
C ALA A 469 11.80 19.50 -33.05
N TRP A 470 11.46 19.12 -31.81
CA TRP A 470 12.25 19.46 -30.64
C TRP A 470 13.64 18.83 -30.69
N CYS A 471 13.76 17.54 -31.04
CA CYS A 471 15.04 16.84 -31.16
C CYS A 471 15.94 17.46 -32.23
N GLU A 472 15.35 17.86 -33.37
CA GLU A 472 16.07 18.53 -34.45
C GLU A 472 16.60 19.91 -34.01
N ALA A 473 15.80 20.66 -33.25
CA ALA A 473 16.19 21.96 -32.71
C ALA A 473 17.21 21.86 -31.55
N HIS A 474 17.23 20.74 -30.83
CA HIS A 474 18.05 20.53 -29.64
C HIS A 474 18.86 19.22 -29.73
N PRO A 475 19.86 19.12 -30.63
CA PRO A 475 20.58 17.88 -30.90
C PRO A 475 21.36 17.32 -29.70
N ASN A 476 21.55 18.11 -28.63
CA ASN A 476 22.16 17.71 -27.37
C ASN A 476 21.26 17.97 -26.15
N GLY A 477 19.95 18.21 -26.34
CA GLY A 477 19.05 18.68 -25.29
C GLY A 477 18.81 17.68 -24.14
N LEU A 478 19.12 16.39 -24.34
CA LEU A 478 19.06 15.33 -23.32
C LEU A 478 20.44 14.67 -23.09
N GLY A 479 21.53 15.36 -23.43
CA GLY A 479 22.88 14.81 -23.40
C GLY A 479 22.99 13.55 -24.26
N ALA A 480 23.63 12.51 -23.71
CA ALA A 480 23.84 11.22 -24.38
C ALA A 480 22.53 10.52 -24.80
N TYR A 481 21.39 10.83 -24.16
CA TYR A 481 20.10 10.20 -24.47
C TYR A 481 19.38 10.83 -25.67
N THR A 482 19.87 11.95 -26.20
CA THR A 482 19.18 12.69 -27.28
C THR A 482 18.99 11.81 -28.53
N ALA A 483 20.01 11.04 -28.91
CA ALA A 483 19.93 10.14 -30.07
C ALA A 483 18.91 9.02 -29.87
N THR A 484 18.91 8.37 -28.71
CA THR A 484 17.97 7.30 -28.35
C THR A 484 16.53 7.81 -28.28
N PHE A 485 16.33 8.98 -27.69
CA PHE A 485 15.03 9.64 -27.65
C PHE A 485 14.55 10.03 -29.05
N ALA A 486 15.41 10.67 -29.87
CA ALA A 486 15.11 11.03 -31.25
C ALA A 486 14.74 9.81 -32.10
N LYS A 487 15.44 8.68 -31.92
CA LYS A 487 15.12 7.40 -32.58
C LYS A 487 13.75 6.86 -32.16
N LYS A 488 13.36 7.03 -30.89
CA LYS A 488 12.05 6.58 -30.39
C LYS A 488 10.91 7.40 -30.97
N VAL A 489 11.06 8.72 -30.99
CA VAL A 489 10.00 9.65 -31.44
C VAL A 489 9.97 9.84 -32.96
N GLY A 490 11.10 9.62 -33.63
CA GLY A 490 11.26 9.83 -35.07
C GLY A 490 10.77 8.70 -35.97
N ASP A 491 10.52 9.09 -37.23
CA ASP A 491 10.31 8.22 -38.39
C ASP A 491 11.60 7.94 -39.14
N ALA A 492 12.75 8.00 -38.48
CA ALA A 492 13.96 7.50 -39.09
C ALA A 492 13.78 5.98 -39.28
N GLU A 493 13.20 5.59 -40.42
CA GLU A 493 13.58 4.36 -41.10
C GLU A 493 15.09 4.43 -41.11
N LYS A 494 15.72 3.62 -40.24
CA LYS A 494 17.16 3.44 -40.30
C LYS A 494 17.41 3.11 -41.76
N PRO A 495 18.15 3.96 -42.51
CA PRO A 495 18.41 3.64 -43.90
C PRO A 495 18.93 2.21 -43.91
N ALA A 496 18.33 1.37 -44.76
CA ALA A 496 18.74 -0.02 -44.87
C ALA A 496 20.27 0.01 -44.93
N PRO A 497 20.96 -0.73 -44.04
CA PRO A 497 22.39 -0.59 -44.02
C PRO A 497 22.95 -1.01 -45.42
N PRO A 498 24.21 -0.75 -45.75
CA PRO A 498 24.78 -1.29 -46.99
C PRO A 498 25.18 -2.77 -46.79
N PRO A 499 24.89 -3.65 -47.77
CA PRO A 499 24.99 -5.09 -47.61
C PRO A 499 26.42 -5.52 -47.27
N TYR A 500 26.54 -6.63 -46.54
CA TYR A 500 27.85 -7.19 -46.19
C TYR A 500 28.58 -7.71 -47.43
N ASP A 501 29.91 -7.54 -47.46
CA ASP A 501 30.76 -8.09 -48.51
C ASP A 501 30.99 -9.59 -48.25
N PRO A 502 30.68 -10.50 -49.20
CA PRO A 502 31.00 -11.92 -49.06
C PRO A 502 32.48 -12.20 -48.76
N ALA A 503 33.39 -11.31 -49.18
CA ALA A 503 34.83 -11.43 -48.90
C ALA A 503 35.15 -11.37 -47.41
N ASP A 504 34.32 -10.74 -46.57
CA ASP A 504 34.50 -10.69 -45.12
C ASP A 504 34.49 -12.09 -44.47
N LEU A 505 33.82 -13.06 -45.09
CA LEU A 505 33.70 -14.42 -44.58
C LEU A 505 34.74 -15.37 -45.21
N ALA A 506 35.54 -14.88 -46.15
CA ALA A 506 36.53 -15.69 -46.84
C ALA A 506 37.63 -16.16 -45.87
N GLY A 507 37.96 -17.44 -45.92
CA GLY A 507 39.00 -18.04 -45.06
C GLY A 507 38.54 -18.44 -43.66
N LEU A 508 37.31 -18.12 -43.25
CA LEU A 508 36.76 -18.64 -42.00
C LEU A 508 36.36 -20.12 -42.12
N PRO A 509 36.46 -20.91 -41.03
CA PRO A 509 35.83 -22.22 -40.95
C PRO A 509 34.35 -22.15 -41.32
N SER A 510 33.85 -23.15 -42.05
CA SER A 510 32.49 -23.16 -42.60
C SER A 510 31.39 -22.94 -41.55
N ALA A 511 31.59 -23.46 -40.34
CA ALA A 511 30.67 -23.26 -39.22
C ALA A 511 30.62 -21.80 -38.75
N LEU A 512 31.77 -21.12 -38.66
CA LEU A 512 31.85 -19.71 -38.26
C LEU A 512 31.30 -18.80 -39.36
N ALA A 513 31.67 -19.06 -40.62
CA ALA A 513 31.12 -18.33 -41.76
C ALA A 513 29.58 -18.42 -41.82
N LYS A 514 29.02 -19.60 -41.54
CA LYS A 514 27.57 -19.80 -41.45
C LYS A 514 26.95 -19.01 -40.30
N ALA A 515 27.54 -19.08 -39.10
CA ALA A 515 27.03 -18.37 -37.92
C ALA A 515 27.01 -16.85 -38.14
N TRP A 516 28.10 -16.27 -38.64
CA TRP A 516 28.20 -14.83 -38.88
C TRP A 516 27.33 -14.36 -40.03
N LYS A 517 27.22 -15.15 -41.11
CA LYS A 517 26.24 -14.88 -42.16
C LYS A 517 24.82 -14.85 -41.59
N SER A 518 24.45 -15.83 -40.75
CA SER A 518 23.12 -15.88 -40.15
C SER A 518 22.87 -14.69 -39.21
N ALA A 519 23.84 -14.34 -38.37
CA ALA A 519 23.76 -13.19 -37.47
C ALA A 519 23.52 -11.88 -38.25
N ARG A 520 24.33 -11.66 -39.29
CA ARG A 520 24.22 -10.52 -40.22
C ARG A 520 22.85 -10.44 -40.87
N GLU A 521 22.35 -11.55 -41.42
CA GLU A 521 21.05 -11.59 -42.09
C GLU A 521 19.88 -11.37 -41.11
N LYS A 522 19.98 -11.89 -39.88
CA LYS A 522 18.95 -11.71 -38.86
C LYS A 522 18.93 -10.29 -38.31
N SER A 523 20.10 -9.74 -37.93
CA SER A 523 20.20 -8.35 -37.46
C SER A 523 19.68 -7.38 -38.53
N TRP A 524 19.97 -7.67 -39.80
CA TRP A 524 19.50 -6.89 -40.92
C TRP A 524 17.98 -6.81 -41.04
N LYS A 525 17.30 -7.95 -40.86
CA LYS A 525 15.85 -8.05 -40.98
C LYS A 525 15.13 -7.17 -39.95
N VAL A 526 15.77 -6.92 -38.80
CA VAL A 526 15.27 -5.98 -37.77
C VAL A 526 15.86 -4.58 -37.89
N GLY A 527 16.49 -4.26 -39.02
CA GLY A 527 17.03 -2.94 -39.31
C GLY A 527 18.30 -2.60 -38.52
N VAL A 528 19.03 -3.59 -38.01
CA VAL A 528 20.29 -3.38 -37.28
C VAL A 528 21.50 -3.82 -38.11
N ARG A 529 22.43 -2.88 -38.28
CA ARG A 529 23.76 -3.16 -38.80
C ARG A 529 24.69 -3.43 -37.63
N LEU A 530 25.30 -4.62 -37.62
CA LEU A 530 26.40 -4.86 -36.70
C LEU A 530 27.56 -3.90 -37.02
N PRO A 531 28.16 -3.24 -36.02
CA PRO A 531 29.31 -2.36 -36.20
C PRO A 531 30.47 -3.04 -36.93
N ALA A 532 31.44 -2.24 -37.37
CA ALA A 532 32.72 -2.76 -37.83
C ALA A 532 33.44 -3.47 -36.66
N GLY A 533 34.32 -4.41 -36.98
CA GLY A 533 35.06 -5.17 -35.98
C GLY A 533 35.94 -4.32 -35.06
N ALA A 534 36.19 -4.86 -33.88
CA ALA A 534 37.09 -4.33 -32.87
C ALA A 534 38.50 -4.19 -33.43
N SER A 535 39.19 -3.12 -33.04
CA SER A 535 40.59 -2.94 -33.42
C SER A 535 41.48 -4.04 -32.85
N ALA A 536 42.58 -4.37 -33.55
CA ALA A 536 43.57 -5.33 -33.07
C ALA A 536 44.13 -4.98 -31.67
N LYS A 537 44.19 -3.68 -31.34
CA LYS A 537 44.59 -3.18 -30.02
C LYS A 537 43.62 -3.60 -28.93
N ILE A 538 42.31 -3.49 -29.17
CA ILE A 538 41.26 -3.88 -28.21
C ILE A 538 41.25 -5.39 -28.01
N LEU A 539 41.36 -6.17 -29.11
CA LEU A 539 41.44 -7.62 -29.03
C LEU A 539 42.68 -8.08 -28.23
N ALA A 540 43.84 -7.47 -28.46
CA ALA A 540 45.05 -7.76 -27.70
C ALA A 540 44.91 -7.38 -26.21
N ALA A 541 44.19 -6.30 -25.90
CA ALA A 541 43.89 -5.92 -24.52
C ALA A 541 43.00 -6.97 -23.83
N ALA A 542 42.01 -7.52 -24.54
CA ALA A 542 41.17 -8.60 -24.04
C ALA A 542 42.00 -9.87 -23.76
N GLU A 543 42.84 -10.29 -24.70
CA GLU A 543 43.72 -11.46 -24.52
C GLU A 543 44.68 -11.29 -23.34
N LYS A 544 45.20 -10.08 -23.16
CA LYS A 544 46.02 -9.73 -22.00
C LYS A 544 45.22 -9.78 -20.70
N ALA A 545 43.98 -9.29 -20.69
CA ALA A 545 43.13 -9.25 -19.49
C ALA A 545 42.76 -10.65 -18.97
N PHE A 546 42.71 -11.65 -19.85
CA PHE A 546 42.48 -13.04 -19.48
C PHE A 546 43.77 -13.87 -19.37
N GLU A 547 44.92 -13.35 -19.82
CA GLU A 547 46.17 -14.10 -19.97
C GLU A 547 46.00 -15.37 -20.82
N ALA A 548 45.15 -15.29 -21.85
CA ALA A 548 44.85 -16.38 -22.77
C ALA A 548 44.40 -15.81 -24.12
N PRO A 549 44.61 -16.54 -25.23
CA PRO A 549 44.00 -16.17 -26.49
C PRO A 549 42.47 -16.19 -26.37
N LEU A 550 41.79 -15.30 -27.10
CA LEU A 550 40.33 -15.36 -27.21
C LEU A 550 39.92 -16.69 -27.87
N PRO A 551 38.81 -17.34 -27.44
CA PRO A 551 38.24 -18.45 -28.19
C PRO A 551 38.06 -18.07 -29.67
N GLU A 552 38.32 -19.00 -30.58
CA GLU A 552 38.38 -18.73 -32.02
C GLU A 552 37.09 -18.08 -32.54
N ASP A 553 35.94 -18.55 -32.08
CA ASP A 553 34.65 -17.99 -32.45
C ASP A 553 34.44 -16.58 -31.90
N VAL A 554 34.75 -16.33 -30.62
CA VAL A 554 34.74 -14.97 -30.03
C VAL A 554 35.64 -14.03 -30.82
N ARG A 555 36.89 -14.42 -31.08
CA ARG A 555 37.85 -13.61 -31.83
C ARG A 555 37.34 -13.31 -33.24
N SER A 556 36.86 -14.33 -33.96
CA SER A 556 36.38 -14.15 -35.33
C SER A 556 35.15 -13.25 -35.41
N PHE A 557 34.24 -13.32 -34.43
CA PHE A 557 33.11 -12.40 -34.34
C PHE A 557 33.60 -10.97 -34.16
N TYR A 558 34.42 -10.72 -33.13
CA TYR A 558 34.86 -9.37 -32.81
C TYR A 558 35.82 -8.77 -33.84
N VAL A 559 36.53 -9.58 -34.63
CA VAL A 559 37.27 -9.09 -35.81
C VAL A 559 36.32 -8.57 -36.91
N LEU A 560 35.12 -9.14 -37.03
CA LEU A 560 34.13 -8.73 -38.02
C LEU A 560 33.16 -7.66 -37.50
N HIS A 561 32.75 -7.77 -36.23
CA HIS A 561 31.69 -6.99 -35.59
C HIS A 561 32.00 -6.68 -34.14
N ASP A 562 32.08 -5.40 -33.78
CA ASP A 562 32.27 -4.97 -32.40
C ASP A 562 30.94 -4.87 -31.64
N GLY A 563 30.29 -6.02 -31.43
CA GLY A 563 28.97 -6.11 -30.78
C GLY A 563 27.79 -5.82 -31.71
N ALA A 564 26.72 -5.23 -31.17
CA ALA A 564 25.54 -4.78 -31.93
C ALA A 564 25.25 -3.28 -31.79
N GLY A 565 26.18 -2.51 -31.22
CA GLY A 565 26.02 -1.07 -30.97
C GLY A 565 25.13 -0.77 -29.75
N GLU A 566 24.39 0.34 -29.79
CA GLU A 566 23.43 0.72 -28.74
C GLU A 566 22.07 0.02 -28.87
N ASP A 567 21.89 -0.83 -29.90
CA ASP A 567 20.62 -1.50 -30.16
C ASP A 567 20.46 -2.77 -29.30
N GLU A 568 19.39 -2.84 -28.49
CA GLU A 568 18.95 -4.03 -27.73
C GLU A 568 18.28 -5.09 -28.64
N CYS A 569 18.96 -5.45 -29.72
CA CYS A 569 18.37 -6.25 -30.80
C CYS A 569 18.72 -7.73 -30.72
N PHE A 570 19.34 -8.20 -29.64
CA PHE A 570 19.81 -9.58 -29.52
C PHE A 570 19.22 -10.22 -28.27
N ARG A 571 18.17 -11.02 -28.42
CA ARG A 571 17.43 -11.67 -27.32
C ARG A 571 16.88 -10.68 -26.28
N SER A 572 16.40 -9.52 -26.74
CA SER A 572 16.01 -8.39 -25.88
C SER A 572 17.15 -7.86 -24.98
N CYS A 573 18.39 -8.24 -25.29
CA CYS A 573 19.60 -7.73 -24.69
C CYS A 573 20.36 -6.87 -25.70
N ARG A 574 21.22 -6.01 -25.18
CA ARG A 574 22.30 -5.37 -25.93
C ARG A 574 23.47 -6.36 -26.06
N LEU A 575 24.12 -6.44 -27.22
CA LEU A 575 25.36 -7.20 -27.41
C LEU A 575 26.56 -6.23 -27.37
N TYR A 576 27.40 -6.36 -26.35
CA TYR A 576 28.48 -5.41 -26.07
C TYR A 576 29.55 -5.38 -27.16
N SER A 577 30.12 -4.19 -27.37
CA SER A 577 31.46 -4.08 -27.95
C SER A 577 32.49 -4.75 -27.04
N MET A 578 33.66 -5.11 -27.57
CA MET A 578 34.72 -5.73 -26.78
C MET A 578 35.24 -4.78 -25.69
N ALA A 579 35.24 -3.47 -25.94
CA ALA A 579 35.64 -2.49 -24.94
C ALA A 579 34.64 -2.45 -23.77
N GLU A 580 33.34 -2.37 -24.07
CA GLU A 580 32.28 -2.40 -23.06
C GLU A 580 32.26 -3.71 -22.27
N ALA A 581 32.43 -4.85 -22.95
CA ALA A 581 32.51 -6.16 -22.30
C ALA A 581 33.67 -6.24 -21.28
N LEU A 582 34.80 -5.57 -21.56
CA LEU A 582 35.94 -5.50 -20.65
C LEU A 582 35.71 -4.54 -19.48
N GLU A 583 35.09 -3.39 -19.74
CA GLU A 583 34.70 -2.43 -18.70
C GLU A 583 33.67 -3.04 -17.74
N GLU A 584 32.64 -3.67 -18.28
CA GLU A 584 31.59 -4.35 -17.51
C GLU A 584 32.17 -5.48 -16.68
N ARG A 585 33.06 -6.29 -17.27
CA ARG A 585 33.81 -7.30 -16.51
C ARG A 585 34.58 -6.67 -15.34
N ALA A 586 35.28 -5.56 -15.56
CA ALA A 586 36.05 -4.92 -14.50
C ALA A 586 35.14 -4.43 -13.36
N MET A 587 33.97 -3.89 -13.71
CA MET A 587 32.94 -3.48 -12.76
C MET A 587 32.40 -4.68 -11.98
N LEU A 588 31.92 -5.74 -12.64
CA LEU A 588 31.40 -6.94 -11.97
C LEU A 588 32.47 -7.62 -11.09
N ARG A 589 33.74 -7.59 -11.51
CA ARG A 589 34.87 -8.07 -10.70
C ARG A 589 35.15 -7.19 -9.49
N SER A 590 34.88 -5.89 -9.55
CA SER A 590 35.02 -4.99 -8.41
C SER A 590 33.90 -5.18 -7.38
N LEU A 591 32.74 -5.67 -7.81
CA LEU A 591 31.61 -6.04 -6.96
C LEU A 591 31.69 -7.49 -6.46
N ALA A 592 32.83 -8.17 -6.62
CA ALA A 592 32.97 -9.60 -6.36
C ALA A 592 32.66 -10.02 -4.90
N ASP A 593 32.75 -9.08 -3.95
CA ASP A 593 32.38 -9.32 -2.55
C ASP A 593 30.85 -9.45 -2.36
N VAL A 594 30.06 -9.00 -3.35
CA VAL A 594 28.60 -9.02 -3.36
C VAL A 594 28.07 -10.01 -4.39
N THR A 595 28.68 -10.06 -5.58
CA THR A 595 28.26 -10.92 -6.68
C THR A 595 29.39 -11.90 -6.99
N SER A 596 29.14 -13.20 -6.96
CA SER A 596 30.19 -14.24 -7.10
C SER A 596 30.76 -14.35 -8.53
N PHE A 597 31.09 -13.23 -9.20
CA PHE A 597 31.40 -13.16 -10.62
C PHE A 597 32.71 -13.89 -10.96
N PRO A 598 32.67 -14.96 -11.79
CA PRO A 598 33.85 -15.75 -12.11
C PRO A 598 34.91 -14.95 -12.87
N ALA A 599 36.18 -15.10 -12.47
CA ALA A 599 37.29 -14.34 -13.05
C ALA A 599 37.50 -14.61 -14.55
N GLU A 600 37.18 -15.83 -14.98
CA GLU A 600 37.37 -16.32 -16.33
C GLU A 600 36.19 -16.01 -17.26
N TRP A 601 35.14 -15.32 -16.80
CA TRP A 601 33.97 -14.99 -17.61
C TRP A 601 34.08 -13.60 -18.23
N LEU A 602 33.59 -13.46 -19.46
CA LEU A 602 33.42 -12.20 -20.19
C LEU A 602 31.93 -11.96 -20.42
N PRO A 603 31.29 -10.94 -19.82
CA PRO A 603 29.91 -10.58 -20.16
C PRO A 603 29.88 -10.07 -21.60
N VAL A 604 28.98 -10.62 -22.40
CA VAL A 604 28.83 -10.24 -23.83
C VAL A 604 27.47 -9.61 -24.11
N THR A 605 26.52 -9.69 -23.19
CA THR A 605 25.22 -9.03 -23.32
C THR A 605 24.80 -8.27 -22.07
N ASP A 606 23.81 -7.38 -22.22
CA ASP A 606 23.13 -6.64 -21.15
C ASP A 606 21.61 -6.68 -21.34
N ASP A 607 20.84 -7.14 -20.36
CA ASP A 607 19.38 -7.04 -20.39
C ASP A 607 18.85 -5.73 -19.77
N GLY A 608 19.72 -4.88 -19.23
CA GLY A 608 19.42 -3.65 -18.53
C GLY A 608 18.90 -3.86 -17.10
N ALA A 609 18.93 -5.10 -16.61
CA ALA A 609 18.60 -5.48 -15.24
C ALA A 609 19.79 -6.13 -14.53
N GLY A 610 21.01 -5.94 -15.06
CA GLY A 610 22.24 -6.51 -14.50
C GLY A 610 22.48 -7.99 -14.84
N ASN A 611 21.68 -8.58 -15.74
CA ASN A 611 21.90 -9.96 -16.15
C ASN A 611 22.63 -10.01 -17.49
N HIS A 612 23.51 -11.00 -17.60
CA HIS A 612 24.45 -11.11 -18.71
C HIS A 612 24.52 -12.54 -19.22
N ALA A 613 24.59 -12.71 -20.54
CA ALA A 613 25.21 -13.88 -21.11
C ALA A 613 26.73 -13.68 -21.03
N CYS A 614 27.44 -14.66 -20.48
CA CYS A 614 28.89 -14.61 -20.31
C CYS A 614 29.57 -15.73 -21.09
N VAL A 615 30.64 -15.40 -21.81
CA VAL A 615 31.52 -16.39 -22.44
C VAL A 615 32.62 -16.80 -21.47
N VAL A 616 32.87 -18.09 -21.34
CA VAL A 616 33.99 -18.62 -20.55
C VAL A 616 35.28 -18.49 -21.36
N MET A 617 36.24 -17.73 -20.85
CA MET A 617 37.48 -17.40 -21.57
C MET A 617 38.62 -18.36 -21.27
N ARG A 618 38.57 -19.09 -20.14
CA ARG A 618 39.60 -20.05 -19.72
C ARG A 618 39.00 -21.26 -19.00
N GLY A 619 39.77 -22.35 -18.95
CA GLY A 619 39.40 -23.56 -18.22
C GLY A 619 38.66 -24.60 -19.06
N LYS A 620 38.00 -25.56 -18.39
CA LYS A 620 37.38 -26.74 -19.04
C LYS A 620 36.23 -26.39 -19.99
N ASN A 621 35.53 -25.28 -19.73
CA ASN A 621 34.35 -24.86 -20.49
C ASN A 621 34.67 -23.69 -21.45
N VAL A 622 35.94 -23.48 -21.81
CA VAL A 622 36.35 -22.37 -22.68
C VAL A 622 35.53 -22.31 -23.97
N GLY A 623 35.01 -21.12 -24.29
CA GLY A 623 34.13 -20.83 -25.42
C GLY A 623 32.64 -21.09 -25.17
N GLU A 624 32.25 -21.82 -24.11
CA GLU A 624 30.85 -21.99 -23.75
C GLU A 624 30.23 -20.68 -23.23
N VAL A 625 28.91 -20.55 -23.39
CA VAL A 625 28.14 -19.37 -22.94
C VAL A 625 27.22 -19.76 -21.80
N PHE A 626 27.30 -19.03 -20.69
CA PHE A 626 26.49 -19.20 -19.49
C PHE A 626 25.66 -17.95 -19.22
N ASP A 627 24.57 -18.16 -18.49
CA ASP A 627 23.79 -17.10 -17.89
C ASP A 627 24.48 -16.60 -16.62
N PHE A 628 24.42 -15.30 -16.36
CA PHE A 628 24.83 -14.68 -15.11
C PHE A 628 23.74 -13.72 -14.67
N ASP A 629 23.19 -13.97 -13.50
CA ASP A 629 22.16 -13.15 -12.87
C ASP A 629 22.81 -12.37 -11.72
N HIS A 630 22.58 -11.07 -11.63
CA HIS A 630 23.29 -10.25 -10.63
C HIS A 630 22.88 -10.57 -9.18
N GLU A 631 21.71 -11.17 -8.96
CA GLU A 631 21.23 -11.54 -7.63
C GLU A 631 21.70 -12.95 -7.23
N THR A 632 21.71 -13.88 -8.19
CA THR A 632 21.94 -15.31 -7.93
C THR A 632 23.30 -15.83 -8.43
N GLY A 633 23.99 -15.05 -9.25
CA GLY A 633 25.31 -15.34 -9.78
C GLY A 633 25.31 -16.26 -11.02
N PRO A 634 26.32 -17.15 -11.15
CA PRO A 634 26.44 -18.07 -12.29
C PRO A 634 25.21 -18.99 -12.47
N GLY A 635 24.55 -18.89 -13.61
CA GLY A 635 23.36 -19.65 -13.98
C GLY A 635 23.63 -20.83 -14.90
N ARG A 636 22.63 -21.14 -15.74
CA ARG A 636 22.66 -22.30 -16.66
C ARG A 636 23.52 -22.02 -17.91
N ARG A 637 23.99 -23.09 -18.54
CA ARG A 637 24.63 -23.00 -19.87
C ARG A 637 23.59 -22.65 -20.94
N LEU A 638 23.83 -21.58 -21.68
CA LEU A 638 23.01 -21.10 -22.80
C LEU A 638 23.44 -21.69 -24.15
N ALA A 639 24.75 -21.90 -24.35
CA ALA A 639 25.29 -22.47 -25.58
C ALA A 639 26.62 -23.20 -25.37
N LYS A 640 26.92 -24.14 -26.29
CA LYS A 640 28.20 -24.86 -26.32
C LYS A 640 29.35 -24.06 -26.93
N SER A 641 29.05 -22.95 -27.60
CA SER A 641 30.02 -22.05 -28.21
C SER A 641 29.37 -20.67 -28.39
N PHE A 642 30.18 -19.62 -28.50
CA PHE A 642 29.71 -18.27 -28.79
C PHE A 642 29.09 -18.18 -30.19
N ALA A 643 29.68 -18.85 -31.19
CA ALA A 643 29.08 -18.93 -32.52
C ALA A 643 27.66 -19.54 -32.49
N SER A 644 27.46 -20.62 -31.72
CA SER A 644 26.15 -21.26 -31.58
C SER A 644 25.16 -20.41 -30.78
N PHE A 645 25.65 -19.57 -29.86
CA PHE A 645 24.84 -18.60 -29.12
C PHE A 645 24.29 -17.52 -30.05
N VAL A 646 25.16 -16.89 -30.85
CA VAL A 646 24.78 -15.82 -31.79
C VAL A 646 23.92 -16.33 -32.94
N GLU A 647 24.26 -17.49 -33.52
CA GLU A 647 23.48 -18.11 -34.60
C GLU A 647 22.03 -18.42 -34.16
N ARG A 648 21.85 -18.90 -32.92
CA ARG A 648 20.54 -19.22 -32.32
C ARG A 648 19.93 -18.04 -31.56
N GLY A 649 20.53 -16.86 -31.66
CA GLY A 649 19.94 -15.63 -31.15
C GLY A 649 18.68 -15.27 -31.92
N ASP A 650 17.66 -14.84 -31.18
CA ASP A 650 16.55 -14.09 -31.74
C ASP A 650 16.98 -12.64 -31.87
N TRP A 651 16.70 -12.06 -33.02
CA TRP A 651 16.98 -10.65 -33.29
C TRP A 651 15.64 -9.96 -33.44
N GLU A 652 15.32 -9.03 -32.54
CA GLU A 652 13.98 -8.43 -32.39
C GLU A 652 14.06 -6.92 -32.14
#